data_AF-A0A068RLD0-F1
#
_entry.id   AF-A0A068RLD0-F1
#
_cell.length_a   1.000
_cell.length_b   1.000
_cell.length_c   1.000
_cell.angle_alpha   90.00
_cell.angle_beta   90.00
_cell.angle_gamma   90.00
#
_symmetry.space_group_name_H-M   'P 1'
#
loop_
_entity.id
_entity.type
_entity.pdbx_description
1 polymer ?
#
loop_
_entity_poly.entity_id
_entity_poly.type
_entity_poly.pdbx_seq_one_letter_code
_entity_poly.pdbx_strand_id
1 'polypeptide(L)'
;MLGAFPPRVSRLDGVPRPQPFPRGLPGVPRPPRFPRGLPGVPRPEVFPRRPVTNNSTPQQRPRQHYYRRIEQQTQRKYTVVPCVALTTGYMVSPTTMAAKWDTFQNVKIVINYNFRKITIYFSTWMILDELHMLEEPTVYKAEFDFRDLEVHSLHPEKDGKEGYAYFTLIAKHPPQYWKEHPAPLFSNQQSKWTRSTEIPMYDGTTTTSTPSISPLQRQQQESVTQYLPLGEWTAFRLQVSLTSGSGKNRFNEVLELATASRLVPHPNTRYRCDKKLFVVDAYEHMIPLPGNTTMRRHGLLSSATIPSAIFENFDMYYTLESYFSHRILIPATVDDTFYSLYADMTPIQAYSALRYMMAMVDTGLDDDDDSSSSVTGGATSSIESRHIWNPTEALRELMQKPLFADMVKETTPRNKRKHKDNVKIRKVLVTPTTLVFELPQSEPANRVLRHFKKDADRFIRVQFIEEGQHRLQTSSRPHHSSAEVYQRISHALKYGIQIGKRHYEFLAYSSSQLREHGCWFFASDDTLNVDMIRNWMGVFSNEHVVAKYAARMGQCFSSTYPTVQLQKNQVLEEHLKDIIQVVHSEENPEEKPKTYTFSDGVGCISSSLAMMVATKMRLSGTAYPSAFQFRLGGAKGVLSVSPTIPGGKLALRPSQKKFESPHRMLEINRVSTRSIAFLNRQIIVILSTLGVADEAFLDLLHEMLEELDCITSDPDRCIAMLRANSDEDGVSREMAALVQHGFLASGDPYIAHLLHVYRLCKLKEAKKRAKIPVAKGAHVLGVMDETNTLKEDEVFCQLSDSSHTEASRHIVTGECLVFRSPSLHPGDARVLKAVDCPELKHLHNVIVFSSKGQRDVPSMLSGGDLDGDTYSIIWDERLYPSKEKRNREPMDVTPLEPKKVDNVQISDIHDFFVEYIENDNLGLIANAHLVRADQSDDGVSDPICMKLAQLHSHAVDFPKTGVMETLPDEMRAGRYPDFMEKKDKPSYESQKILGQLYRSIKSGEFQHYRAQLRTKRPSMTSVYVIPAWKSTLHEPGA
;
A
#
# COMPACT_ATOMS: atom_id res chain seq x y z
N MET A 1 -22.55 6.34 54.54
CA MET A 1 -21.76 6.35 55.80
C MET A 1 -20.29 6.24 55.36
N LEU A 2 -19.42 7.23 55.61
CA LEU A 2 -18.63 7.39 56.86
C LEU A 2 -17.83 6.09 57.12
N GLY A 3 -16.50 6.00 57.07
CA GLY A 3 -15.41 6.87 57.58
C GLY A 3 -14.58 6.03 58.60
N ALA A 4 -13.29 6.24 58.91
CA ALA A 4 -12.25 7.18 58.49
C ALA A 4 -10.82 6.63 58.85
N PHE A 5 -9.75 7.35 58.50
CA PHE A 5 -8.35 7.17 58.97
C PHE A 5 -8.03 8.15 60.14
N PRO A 6 -6.78 8.26 60.67
CA PRO A 6 -5.83 7.29 61.26
C PRO A 6 -5.51 7.68 62.75
N PRO A 7 -4.41 7.22 63.43
CA PRO A 7 -3.17 8.04 63.42
C PRO A 7 -1.79 7.34 63.75
N ARG A 8 -0.69 8.02 63.34
CA ARG A 8 0.63 8.32 64.01
C ARG A 8 1.22 7.36 65.09
N VAL A 9 2.55 7.14 65.24
CA VAL A 9 3.80 7.69 64.63
C VAL A 9 5.02 6.79 64.93
N SER A 10 6.11 6.84 64.15
CA SER A 10 7.47 6.30 64.49
C SER A 10 8.59 6.75 63.54
N ARG A 11 9.87 6.46 63.86
CA ARG A 11 11.08 6.51 62.99
C ARG A 11 12.18 5.56 63.50
N LEU A 12 13.07 5.10 62.61
CA LEU A 12 14.55 5.23 62.76
C LEU A 12 15.30 4.82 61.47
N ASP A 13 16.58 5.20 61.37
CA ASP A 13 17.37 5.28 60.13
C ASP A 13 18.30 4.07 59.86
N GLY A 14 18.89 3.99 58.66
CA GLY A 14 19.87 2.95 58.31
C GLY A 14 20.80 3.27 57.13
N VAL A 15 22.05 3.66 57.42
CA VAL A 15 23.19 3.85 56.48
C VAL A 15 24.50 3.56 57.24
N PRO A 16 25.39 2.67 56.75
CA PRO A 16 26.73 3.13 56.36
C PRO A 16 27.42 2.37 55.18
N ARG A 17 28.64 2.81 54.85
CA ARG A 17 29.50 2.42 53.70
C ARG A 17 30.33 1.15 53.96
N PRO A 18 31.13 0.68 52.96
CA PRO A 18 32.59 0.72 53.18
C PRO A 18 33.48 1.04 51.95
N GLN A 19 34.80 1.07 52.21
CA GLN A 19 36.00 1.18 51.34
C GLN A 19 37.14 0.37 52.05
N PRO A 20 38.35 0.11 51.50
CA PRO A 20 38.91 0.25 50.14
C PRO A 20 39.74 -0.99 49.66
N PHE A 21 40.67 -0.81 48.70
CA PHE A 21 41.59 -1.78 48.06
C PHE A 21 42.77 -2.31 48.92
N PRO A 22 43.46 -3.38 48.44
CA PRO A 22 44.94 -3.40 48.39
C PRO A 22 45.55 -3.73 47.00
N ARG A 23 46.90 -3.81 46.90
CA ARG A 23 47.73 -4.04 45.67
C ARG A 23 48.69 -5.25 45.85
N GLY A 24 49.22 -5.86 44.77
CA GLY A 24 50.43 -6.71 44.84
C GLY A 24 50.81 -7.55 43.60
N LEU A 25 52.11 -7.66 43.31
CA LEU A 25 52.83 -8.53 42.34
C LEU A 25 54.12 -9.05 43.05
N PRO A 26 54.77 -10.21 42.73
CA PRO A 26 55.54 -10.42 41.47
C PRO A 26 55.83 -11.91 41.02
N GLY A 27 56.65 -12.14 39.97
CA GLY A 27 57.39 -13.40 39.72
C GLY A 27 57.46 -13.91 38.25
N VAL A 28 58.61 -14.45 37.78
CA VAL A 28 58.84 -14.96 36.40
C VAL A 28 59.93 -16.06 36.35
N PRO A 29 59.80 -17.10 35.48
CA PRO A 29 60.94 -17.58 34.65
C PRO A 29 60.61 -17.82 33.15
N ARG A 30 61.63 -18.23 32.37
CA ARG A 30 61.73 -18.46 30.89
C ARG A 30 62.30 -19.90 30.62
N PRO A 31 62.69 -20.40 29.40
CA PRO A 31 62.79 -19.84 28.03
C PRO A 31 61.89 -20.61 27.01
N PRO A 32 62.26 -21.23 25.84
CA PRO A 32 63.54 -21.45 25.10
C PRO A 32 63.74 -20.47 23.90
N ARG A 33 64.38 -20.91 22.78
CA ARG A 33 64.65 -20.15 21.53
C ARG A 33 64.77 -21.06 20.27
N PHE A 34 64.49 -20.46 19.10
CA PHE A 34 64.91 -20.72 17.69
C PHE A 34 65.81 -21.92 17.32
N PRO A 35 65.65 -22.45 16.08
CA PRO A 35 66.59 -22.05 14.99
C PRO A 35 65.92 -21.62 13.66
N ARG A 36 66.73 -21.26 12.66
CA ARG A 36 66.34 -20.95 11.25
C ARG A 36 66.47 -22.20 10.35
N GLY A 37 65.73 -22.26 9.24
CA GLY A 37 65.94 -23.26 8.18
C GLY A 37 65.39 -22.85 6.80
N LEU A 38 66.27 -22.79 5.81
CA LEU A 38 66.06 -22.84 4.34
C LEU A 38 67.04 -23.92 3.83
N PRO A 39 66.79 -24.66 2.72
CA PRO A 39 66.37 -24.13 1.40
C PRO A 39 65.22 -24.91 0.71
N GLY A 40 64.84 -24.55 -0.53
CA GLY A 40 63.70 -25.18 -1.22
C GLY A 40 63.56 -25.05 -2.76
N VAL A 41 64.07 -23.99 -3.42
CA VAL A 41 64.14 -23.82 -4.91
C VAL A 41 62.76 -23.63 -5.62
N PRO A 42 62.64 -22.91 -6.77
CA PRO A 42 63.26 -21.65 -7.21
C PRO A 42 62.22 -20.51 -7.38
N ARG A 43 62.64 -19.33 -7.89
CA ARG A 43 61.74 -18.33 -8.51
C ARG A 43 61.91 -18.32 -10.03
N PRO A 44 60.82 -18.16 -10.81
CA PRO A 44 60.88 -17.60 -12.16
C PRO A 44 60.59 -16.08 -12.16
N GLU A 45 61.35 -15.44 -13.02
CA GLU A 45 61.57 -14.02 -13.30
C GLU A 45 60.34 -13.13 -13.63
N VAL A 46 60.62 -11.81 -13.71
CA VAL A 46 59.67 -10.74 -13.99
C VAL A 46 59.47 -10.56 -15.50
N PHE A 47 58.23 -10.55 -15.97
CA PHE A 47 57.86 -9.87 -17.23
C PHE A 47 57.32 -8.46 -16.94
N PRO A 48 57.80 -7.41 -17.61
CA PRO A 48 57.42 -6.03 -17.32
C PRO A 48 56.01 -5.72 -17.83
N ARG A 49 55.11 -5.32 -16.92
CA ARG A 49 53.87 -4.65 -17.32
C ARG A 49 54.21 -3.28 -17.90
N ARG A 50 53.82 -3.03 -19.15
CA ARG A 50 53.95 -1.72 -19.81
C ARG A 50 53.38 -0.61 -18.92
N PRO A 51 53.98 0.59 -18.87
CA PRO A 51 53.38 1.73 -18.21
C PRO A 51 52.13 2.17 -18.98
N VAL A 52 50.95 1.79 -18.48
CA VAL A 52 49.71 2.46 -18.89
C VAL A 52 49.77 3.87 -18.31
N THR A 53 49.99 4.85 -19.17
CA THR A 53 50.05 6.27 -18.80
C THR A 53 48.69 6.69 -18.24
N ASN A 54 48.60 6.77 -16.91
CA ASN A 54 47.45 7.35 -16.23
C ASN A 54 47.39 8.86 -16.50
N ASN A 55 46.77 9.23 -17.63
CA ASN A 55 46.18 10.57 -17.81
C ASN A 55 44.93 10.67 -16.93
N SER A 56 45.14 10.58 -15.61
CA SER A 56 44.09 10.65 -14.60
C SER A 56 43.63 12.10 -14.45
N THR A 57 42.50 12.44 -15.07
CA THR A 57 41.81 13.71 -14.83
C THR A 57 41.49 13.85 -13.33
N PRO A 58 42.00 14.89 -12.64
CA PRO A 58 42.01 14.95 -11.18
C PRO A 58 40.67 15.45 -10.60
N GLN A 59 39.55 14.76 -10.88
CA GLN A 59 38.20 15.25 -10.51
C GLN A 59 37.27 14.28 -9.76
N GLN A 60 37.54 12.97 -9.68
CA GLN A 60 36.57 12.02 -9.09
C GLN A 60 36.83 11.54 -7.64
N ARG A 61 37.96 11.88 -7.02
CA ARG A 61 38.27 11.49 -5.62
C ARG A 61 37.62 12.31 -4.47
N PRO A 62 37.15 13.58 -4.63
CA PRO A 62 36.60 14.34 -3.49
C PRO A 62 35.36 13.73 -2.82
N ARG A 63 34.49 13.06 -3.58
CA ARG A 63 33.13 12.68 -3.13
C ARG A 63 33.11 11.75 -1.91
N GLN A 64 33.95 10.72 -1.86
CA GLN A 64 33.93 9.76 -0.75
C GLN A 64 34.42 10.35 0.59
N HIS A 65 35.39 11.28 0.55
CA HIS A 65 35.87 11.95 1.77
C HIS A 65 34.85 12.95 2.33
N TYR A 66 34.08 13.61 1.47
CA TYR A 66 33.00 14.52 1.88
C TYR A 66 31.92 13.78 2.68
N TYR A 67 31.38 12.69 2.15
CA TYR A 67 30.34 11.90 2.85
C TYR A 67 30.84 11.32 4.18
N ARG A 68 32.05 10.75 4.24
CA ARG A 68 32.65 10.26 5.51
C ARG A 68 32.80 11.34 6.57
N ARG A 69 33.06 12.60 6.18
CA ARG A 69 33.20 13.71 7.13
C ARG A 69 31.86 14.14 7.71
N ILE A 70 30.81 14.16 6.87
CA ILE A 70 29.43 14.41 7.32
C ILE A 70 28.92 13.27 8.20
N GLU A 71 29.20 12.00 7.86
CA GLU A 71 28.87 10.83 8.71
C GLU A 71 29.42 10.99 10.14
N GLN A 72 30.63 11.55 10.29
CA GLN A 72 31.24 11.84 11.60
C GLN A 72 30.66 13.07 12.32
N GLN A 73 30.03 14.01 11.61
CA GLN A 73 29.37 15.19 12.20
C GLN A 73 27.95 14.92 12.73
N THR A 74 27.38 13.74 12.47
CA THR A 74 26.00 13.34 12.85
C THR A 74 25.69 13.29 14.35
N GLN A 75 26.63 13.64 15.23
CA GLN A 75 26.36 13.78 16.67
C GLN A 75 25.35 14.90 16.98
N ARG A 76 25.20 15.92 16.10
CA ARG A 76 24.06 16.84 16.12
C ARG A 76 22.90 16.25 15.34
N LYS A 77 21.76 16.05 16.02
CA LYS A 77 20.69 15.13 15.58
C LYS A 77 19.51 15.80 14.87
N TYR A 78 19.47 17.13 14.86
CA TYR A 78 18.47 17.98 14.21
C TYR A 78 19.01 19.42 14.12
N THR A 79 18.52 20.20 13.16
CA THR A 79 18.88 21.61 12.96
C THR A 79 17.64 22.49 13.17
N VAL A 80 17.77 23.59 13.91
CA VAL A 80 16.69 24.55 14.17
C VAL A 80 17.10 25.92 13.63
N VAL A 81 16.35 26.45 12.66
CA VAL A 81 16.55 27.81 12.12
C VAL A 81 15.38 28.69 12.56
N PRO A 82 15.61 29.77 13.33
CA PRO A 82 14.59 30.78 13.58
C PRO A 82 14.36 31.60 12.31
N CYS A 83 13.11 31.93 12.04
CA CYS A 83 12.68 32.66 10.85
C CYS A 83 12.00 33.97 11.25
N VAL A 84 11.98 34.93 10.32
CA VAL A 84 11.32 36.24 10.48
C VAL A 84 9.88 36.19 9.95
N ALA A 85 9.67 35.42 8.89
CA ALA A 85 8.39 35.27 8.21
C ALA A 85 8.23 33.85 7.64
N LEU A 86 6.97 33.43 7.47
CA LEU A 86 6.53 32.29 6.67
C LEU A 86 5.45 32.77 5.70
N THR A 87 5.71 32.61 4.41
CA THR A 87 4.72 32.73 3.33
C THR A 87 4.28 31.32 2.92
N THR A 88 2.98 31.07 2.78
CA THR A 88 2.42 29.82 2.24
C THR A 88 1.67 30.06 0.93
N GLY A 89 1.53 29.02 0.11
CA GLY A 89 0.86 29.11 -1.18
C GLY A 89 1.26 27.96 -2.11
N TYR A 90 1.42 28.24 -3.39
CA TYR A 90 1.84 27.25 -4.40
C TYR A 90 2.73 27.86 -5.48
N MET A 91 3.52 27.00 -6.15
CA MET A 91 4.32 27.39 -7.29
C MET A 91 3.45 27.58 -8.54
N VAL A 92 3.79 28.55 -9.38
CA VAL A 92 3.16 28.85 -10.67
C VAL A 92 4.19 28.77 -11.83
N SER A 93 5.46 28.95 -11.52
CA SER A 93 6.61 28.65 -12.42
C SER A 93 7.77 28.08 -11.58
N PRO A 94 8.97 27.72 -12.12
CA PRO A 94 10.07 27.28 -11.26
C PRO A 94 10.71 28.46 -10.50
N THR A 95 10.32 29.69 -10.85
CA THR A 95 10.81 30.95 -10.29
C THR A 95 9.71 31.82 -9.69
N THR A 96 8.43 31.40 -9.73
CA THR A 96 7.28 32.22 -9.31
C THR A 96 6.38 31.44 -8.35
N MET A 97 6.12 32.00 -7.17
CA MET A 97 5.18 31.48 -6.17
C MET A 97 4.01 32.45 -6.00
N ALA A 98 2.79 31.92 -6.04
CA ALA A 98 1.59 32.64 -5.65
C ALA A 98 1.43 32.51 -4.13
N ALA A 99 1.59 33.64 -3.41
CA ALA A 99 1.36 33.72 -1.97
C ALA A 99 -0.14 33.70 -1.67
N LYS A 100 -0.54 32.93 -0.65
CA LYS A 100 -1.93 32.82 -0.19
C LYS A 100 -2.14 33.24 1.26
N TRP A 101 -1.08 33.21 2.08
CA TRP A 101 -1.12 33.65 3.47
C TRP A 101 0.30 33.86 4.01
N ASP A 102 0.45 34.77 4.96
CA ASP A 102 1.72 35.13 5.59
C ASP A 102 1.58 35.22 7.11
N THR A 103 2.65 34.87 7.83
CA THR A 103 2.78 35.11 9.26
C THR A 103 4.22 35.45 9.67
N PHE A 104 4.34 36.33 10.66
CA PHE A 104 5.60 36.80 11.24
C PHE A 104 5.79 36.30 12.68
N GLN A 105 4.88 35.44 13.18
CA GLN A 105 4.84 35.06 14.60
C GLN A 105 5.37 33.64 14.87
N ASN A 106 6.27 33.54 15.83
CA ASN A 106 6.87 32.29 16.34
C ASN A 106 7.50 31.38 15.26
N VAL A 107 7.85 31.95 14.09
CA VAL A 107 8.26 31.19 12.91
C VAL A 107 9.63 30.53 13.11
N LYS A 108 9.70 29.20 12.92
CA LYS A 108 10.94 28.43 12.96
C LYS A 108 10.80 27.14 12.15
N ILE A 109 11.85 26.78 11.41
CA ILE A 109 11.97 25.49 10.73
C ILE A 109 12.92 24.57 11.50
N VAL A 110 12.48 23.34 11.73
CA VAL A 110 13.24 22.26 12.35
C VAL A 110 13.40 21.14 11.33
N ILE A 111 14.64 20.79 11.00
CA ILE A 111 14.95 19.65 10.13
C ILE A 111 15.57 18.55 10.96
N ASN A 112 14.87 17.43 11.11
CA ASN A 112 15.33 16.27 11.86
C ASN A 112 15.72 15.15 10.89
N TYR A 113 17.02 15.01 10.64
CA TYR A 113 17.56 14.05 9.68
C TYR A 113 17.42 12.58 10.13
N ASN A 114 17.30 12.32 11.44
CA ASN A 114 17.15 10.97 12.00
C ASN A 114 15.71 10.45 11.87
N PHE A 115 14.73 11.24 12.29
CA PHE A 115 13.31 10.93 12.06
C PHE A 115 12.86 11.22 10.63
N ARG A 116 13.74 11.81 9.80
CA ARG A 116 13.51 12.18 8.41
C ARG A 116 12.28 13.09 8.25
N LYS A 117 12.19 14.15 9.05
CA LYS A 117 11.08 15.12 9.01
C LYS A 117 11.54 16.57 8.93
N ILE A 118 10.74 17.40 8.26
CA ILE A 118 10.77 18.87 8.36
C ILE A 118 9.54 19.31 9.15
N THR A 119 9.71 20.20 10.11
CA THR A 119 8.62 20.79 10.89
C THR A 119 8.75 22.29 10.87
N ILE A 120 7.74 22.98 10.34
CA ILE A 120 7.61 24.44 10.40
C ILE A 120 6.63 24.75 11.53
N TYR A 121 7.05 25.56 12.50
CA TYR A 121 6.17 26.08 13.54
C TYR A 121 5.84 27.54 13.25
N PHE A 122 4.65 27.98 13.65
CA PHE A 122 4.14 29.34 13.53
C PHE A 122 3.01 29.58 14.54
N SER A 123 2.53 30.81 14.67
CA SER A 123 1.34 31.14 15.48
C SER A 123 0.28 31.92 14.69
N THR A 124 -0.97 31.82 15.16
CA THR A 124 -2.11 32.66 14.74
C THR A 124 -2.90 33.14 15.97
N TRP A 125 -3.71 34.19 15.80
CA TRP A 125 -4.58 34.72 16.86
C TRP A 125 -5.97 34.08 16.82
N MET A 126 -6.66 34.12 17.96
CA MET A 126 -8.10 33.90 18.07
C MET A 126 -8.71 35.06 18.89
N ILE A 127 -9.93 35.47 18.53
CA ILE A 127 -10.77 36.37 19.34
C ILE A 127 -12.06 35.62 19.66
N LEU A 128 -12.50 35.72 20.90
CA LEU A 128 -13.76 35.17 21.38
C LEU A 128 -14.76 36.32 21.63
N ASP A 129 -15.81 36.35 20.80
CA ASP A 129 -16.98 37.23 20.85
C ASP A 129 -16.75 38.76 20.80
N GLU A 130 -17.88 39.49 20.76
CA GLU A 130 -18.05 40.93 20.47
C GLU A 130 -17.31 41.90 21.42
N LEU A 131 -16.62 41.37 22.45
CA LEU A 131 -15.91 42.14 23.47
C LEU A 131 -14.40 42.29 23.21
N HIS A 132 -13.89 41.81 22.07
CA HIS A 132 -12.49 41.99 21.64
C HIS A 132 -11.42 41.53 22.65
N MET A 133 -11.72 40.48 23.43
CA MET A 133 -10.71 39.85 24.29
C MET A 133 -9.78 38.98 23.44
N LEU A 134 -8.50 39.35 23.38
CA LEU A 134 -7.44 38.58 22.72
C LEU A 134 -6.99 37.42 23.62
N GLU A 135 -7.07 36.19 23.14
CA GLU A 135 -6.34 35.06 23.74
C GLU A 135 -4.84 35.11 23.39
N GLU A 136 -4.03 34.32 24.11
CA GLU A 136 -2.63 34.10 23.72
C GLU A 136 -2.53 33.47 22.32
N PRO A 137 -1.53 33.83 21.50
CA PRO A 137 -1.46 33.40 20.11
C PRO A 137 -1.20 31.89 20.02
N THR A 138 -2.21 31.13 19.57
CA THR A 138 -2.16 29.67 19.45
C THR A 138 -0.97 29.25 18.58
N VAL A 139 -0.20 28.27 19.04
CA VAL A 139 0.94 27.72 18.30
C VAL A 139 0.49 26.54 17.45
N TYR A 140 0.92 26.54 16.19
CA TYR A 140 0.68 25.49 15.21
C TYR A 140 2.00 24.95 14.65
N LYS A 141 1.95 23.76 14.06
CA LYS A 141 3.03 23.25 13.20
C LYS A 141 2.51 22.56 11.95
N ALA A 142 3.23 22.74 10.86
CA ALA A 142 3.15 21.96 9.63
C ALA A 142 4.31 20.96 9.57
N GLU A 143 4.02 19.68 9.38
CA GLU A 143 4.99 18.59 9.44
C GLU A 143 5.04 17.78 8.13
N PHE A 144 6.23 17.66 7.54
CA PHE A 144 6.51 16.92 6.31
C PHE A 144 7.45 15.75 6.60
N ASP A 145 7.17 14.58 6.03
CA ASP A 145 8.09 13.43 6.04
C ASP A 145 8.95 13.44 4.76
N PHE A 146 10.27 13.18 4.87
CA PHE A 146 11.17 13.12 3.71
C PHE A 146 10.83 11.98 2.73
N ARG A 147 9.86 11.12 3.03
CA ARG A 147 9.32 10.12 2.09
C ARG A 147 8.28 10.70 1.13
N ASP A 148 7.60 11.76 1.55
CA ASP A 148 6.53 12.44 0.81
C ASP A 148 7.06 13.70 0.07
N LEU A 149 8.32 14.07 0.32
CA LEU A 149 9.08 15.11 -0.38
C LEU A 149 9.87 14.55 -1.58
N GLU A 150 9.93 15.32 -2.67
CA GLU A 150 10.74 14.97 -3.85
C GLU A 150 12.25 15.26 -3.66
N VAL A 151 13.06 14.78 -4.60
CA VAL A 151 14.50 15.09 -4.63
C VAL A 151 14.67 16.57 -4.96
N HIS A 152 15.48 17.28 -4.16
CA HIS A 152 15.74 18.72 -4.29
C HIS A 152 14.55 19.63 -3.92
N SER A 153 13.59 19.14 -3.12
CA SER A 153 12.40 19.88 -2.66
C SER A 153 12.66 21.17 -1.88
N LEU A 154 13.87 21.42 -1.38
CA LEU A 154 14.22 22.60 -0.60
C LEU A 154 15.11 23.55 -1.42
N HIS A 155 14.57 24.71 -1.78
CA HIS A 155 15.23 25.72 -2.61
C HIS A 155 15.79 26.85 -1.73
N PRO A 156 17.13 27.00 -1.61
CA PRO A 156 17.75 28.08 -0.87
C PRO A 156 18.03 29.32 -1.74
N GLU A 157 17.60 30.48 -1.26
CA GLU A 157 17.87 31.78 -1.90
C GLU A 157 18.76 32.62 -0.96
N LYS A 158 19.77 33.32 -1.48
CA LYS A 158 20.54 34.30 -0.69
C LYS A 158 20.39 35.69 -1.31
N ASP A 159 19.81 36.64 -0.57
CA ASP A 159 19.81 38.03 -1.02
C ASP A 159 21.13 38.71 -0.63
N GLY A 160 21.92 39.06 -1.65
CA GLY A 160 23.24 39.67 -1.49
C GLY A 160 23.22 41.15 -1.06
N LYS A 161 22.05 41.78 -0.97
CA LYS A 161 21.89 43.21 -0.64
C LYS A 161 21.09 43.45 0.64
N GLU A 162 20.08 42.64 0.92
CA GLU A 162 19.09 42.90 1.97
C GLU A 162 19.44 42.28 3.35
N GLY A 163 20.47 41.43 3.43
CA GLY A 163 20.87 40.79 4.70
C GLY A 163 19.98 39.63 5.15
N TYR A 164 19.17 39.09 4.23
CA TYR A 164 18.31 37.93 4.42
C TYR A 164 18.66 36.78 3.48
N ALA A 165 18.24 35.58 3.85
CA ALA A 165 18.18 34.42 2.98
C ALA A 165 16.81 33.76 3.13
N TYR A 166 16.41 32.93 2.16
CA TYR A 166 15.13 32.23 2.18
C TYR A 166 15.33 30.73 2.00
N PHE A 167 14.43 29.97 2.62
CA PHE A 167 14.23 28.55 2.33
C PHE A 167 12.81 28.38 1.77
N THR A 168 12.69 28.02 0.50
CA THR A 168 11.41 27.69 -0.12
C THR A 168 11.29 26.18 -0.23
N LEU A 169 10.44 25.57 0.61
CA LEU A 169 10.10 24.16 0.55
C LEU A 169 8.93 23.96 -0.42
N ILE A 170 9.15 23.16 -1.46
CA ILE A 170 8.15 22.80 -2.47
C ILE A 170 7.82 21.32 -2.26
N ALA A 171 6.64 21.03 -1.73
CA ALA A 171 6.14 19.69 -1.51
C ALA A 171 5.16 19.26 -2.62
N LYS A 172 5.05 17.95 -2.88
CA LYS A 172 4.05 17.42 -3.82
C LYS A 172 2.62 17.46 -3.23
N HIS A 173 2.52 17.34 -1.91
CA HIS A 173 1.28 17.24 -1.16
C HIS A 173 1.31 18.18 0.06
N PRO A 174 0.15 18.58 0.62
CA PRO A 174 0.09 19.38 1.83
C PRO A 174 0.79 18.72 3.04
N PRO A 175 1.28 19.49 4.02
CA PRO A 175 1.83 18.95 5.26
C PRO A 175 0.74 18.44 6.22
N GLN A 176 1.18 17.65 7.21
CA GLN A 176 0.35 17.32 8.36
C GLN A 176 0.31 18.52 9.33
N TYR A 177 -0.86 19.13 9.51
CA TYR A 177 -1.06 20.25 10.45
C TYR A 177 -1.41 19.77 11.87
N TRP A 178 -0.99 20.55 12.86
CA TRP A 178 -1.19 20.26 14.28
C TRP A 178 -1.34 21.54 15.11
N LYS A 179 -2.17 21.50 16.16
CA LYS A 179 -2.35 22.55 17.17
C LYS A 179 -1.65 22.16 18.49
N GLU A 180 -1.08 23.14 19.19
CA GLU A 180 -0.59 22.97 20.57
C GLU A 180 -1.70 23.34 21.56
N HIS A 181 -1.96 22.49 22.56
CA HIS A 181 -2.81 22.86 23.70
C HIS A 181 -1.96 23.39 24.85
N PRO A 182 -2.40 24.48 25.54
CA PRO A 182 -1.77 24.90 26.78
C PRO A 182 -1.85 23.78 27.82
N ALA A 183 -0.74 23.48 28.48
CA ALA A 183 -0.73 22.46 29.53
C ALA A 183 -1.46 23.01 30.77
N PRO A 184 -2.38 22.24 31.39
CA PRO A 184 -3.04 22.69 32.61
C PRO A 184 -2.00 22.86 33.73
N LEU A 185 -2.04 24.03 34.38
CA LEU A 185 -0.99 24.60 35.27
C LEU A 185 -0.50 23.70 36.43
N PHE A 186 -1.18 22.59 36.69
CA PHE A 186 -0.88 21.67 37.80
C PHE A 186 -0.60 20.22 37.35
N SER A 187 -0.37 19.98 36.05
CA SER A 187 0.02 18.65 35.55
C SER A 187 1.49 18.61 35.10
N ASN A 188 2.23 17.58 35.53
CA ASN A 188 3.61 17.32 35.09
C ASN A 188 3.69 16.72 33.66
N GLN A 189 2.69 16.95 32.80
CA GLN A 189 2.67 16.46 31.42
C GLN A 189 3.07 17.58 30.45
N GLN A 190 4.04 17.27 29.58
CA GLN A 190 4.49 18.17 28.50
C GLN A 190 3.36 18.43 27.49
N SER A 191 3.48 19.51 26.72
CA SER A 191 2.43 19.98 25.81
C SER A 191 1.96 18.89 24.83
N LYS A 192 0.65 18.67 24.79
CA LYS A 192 0.02 17.69 23.90
C LYS A 192 -0.35 18.35 22.60
N TRP A 193 0.30 17.89 21.53
CA TRP A 193 0.04 18.29 20.15
C TRP A 193 -1.05 17.40 19.55
N THR A 194 -2.08 18.00 19.00
CA THR A 194 -3.23 17.33 18.36
C THR A 194 -3.23 17.60 16.87
N ARG A 195 -3.76 16.68 16.05
CA ARG A 195 -3.92 16.92 14.60
C ARG A 195 -4.98 18.00 14.39
N SER A 196 -4.63 18.98 13.57
CA SER A 196 -5.52 20.03 13.10
C SER A 196 -5.92 19.74 11.65
N THR A 197 -7.22 19.81 11.34
CA THR A 197 -7.74 19.79 9.96
C THR A 197 -8.07 21.19 9.45
N GLU A 198 -8.31 22.13 10.37
CA GLU A 198 -8.73 23.51 10.09
C GLU A 198 -7.95 24.49 11.00
N ILE A 199 -7.55 25.64 10.44
CA ILE A 199 -6.94 26.75 11.19
C ILE A 199 -7.77 28.01 10.87
N PRO A 200 -8.31 28.72 11.88
CA PRO A 200 -9.06 29.94 11.64
C PRO A 200 -8.23 31.02 10.92
N MET A 201 -8.86 31.68 9.97
CA MET A 201 -8.38 32.91 9.35
C MET A 201 -8.90 34.10 10.16
N TYR A 202 -8.08 35.12 10.35
CA TYR A 202 -8.48 36.39 10.95
C TYR A 202 -8.04 37.52 10.04
N ASP A 203 -9.03 38.21 9.46
CA ASP A 203 -8.90 39.35 8.53
C ASP A 203 -9.07 40.71 9.22
N GLY A 204 -9.58 40.73 10.45
CA GLY A 204 -9.93 41.93 11.20
C GLY A 204 -11.37 42.41 11.00
N THR A 205 -12.20 41.69 10.22
CA THR A 205 -13.56 42.13 9.88
C THR A 205 -14.61 41.01 9.97
N THR A 206 -15.66 41.24 10.75
CA THR A 206 -16.84 40.36 10.82
C THR A 206 -17.69 40.46 9.54
N THR A 207 -17.15 40.02 8.40
CA THR A 207 -17.88 39.98 7.13
C THR A 207 -18.81 38.76 7.06
N THR A 208 -20.08 38.99 6.75
CA THR A 208 -21.05 37.96 6.38
C THR A 208 -20.81 37.48 4.95
N SER A 209 -19.63 36.90 4.70
CA SER A 209 -19.32 36.21 3.45
C SER A 209 -20.27 35.02 3.23
N THR A 210 -20.78 34.85 2.01
CA THR A 210 -21.52 33.64 1.64
C THR A 210 -20.67 32.40 1.92
N PRO A 211 -21.24 31.33 2.51
CA PRO A 211 -20.47 30.14 2.89
C PRO A 211 -19.83 29.52 1.66
N SER A 212 -18.52 29.30 1.69
CA SER A 212 -17.85 28.48 0.70
C SER A 212 -18.40 27.06 0.79
N ILE A 213 -18.99 26.56 -0.29
CA ILE A 213 -19.53 25.20 -0.32
C ILE A 213 -18.36 24.24 -0.43
N SER A 214 -17.72 23.95 0.69
CA SER A 214 -16.80 22.83 0.82
C SER A 214 -17.53 21.56 0.36
N PRO A 215 -16.92 20.71 -0.48
CA PRO A 215 -17.50 19.43 -0.90
C PRO A 215 -18.01 18.52 0.23
N LEU A 216 -17.60 18.76 1.48
CA LEU A 216 -18.08 18.02 2.65
C LEU A 216 -19.20 18.72 3.44
N GLN A 217 -19.34 20.05 3.33
CA GLN A 217 -20.22 20.84 4.21
C GLN A 217 -21.59 21.08 3.59
N ARG A 218 -22.62 20.49 4.20
CA ARG A 218 -24.03 20.82 3.92
C ARG A 218 -24.38 22.17 4.57
N GLN A 219 -25.24 22.97 3.93
CA GLN A 219 -25.60 24.32 4.39
C GLN A 219 -26.35 24.33 5.74
N GLN A 220 -25.63 24.46 6.87
CA GLN A 220 -26.20 24.80 8.19
C GLN A 220 -25.21 25.60 9.07
N GLN A 221 -25.23 26.93 8.98
CA GLN A 221 -25.27 27.92 10.08
C GLN A 221 -24.94 29.34 9.57
N GLU A 222 -25.43 30.36 10.28
CA GLU A 222 -25.47 31.76 9.82
C GLU A 222 -24.26 32.62 10.27
N SER A 223 -23.21 31.99 10.78
CA SER A 223 -21.92 32.65 11.11
C SER A 223 -20.75 31.81 10.60
N VAL A 224 -20.05 32.33 9.59
CA VAL A 224 -18.94 31.63 8.94
C VAL A 224 -17.61 32.16 9.47
N THR A 225 -17.02 31.47 10.44
CA THR A 225 -15.58 31.60 10.69
C THR A 225 -14.84 31.19 9.43
N GLN A 226 -14.09 32.10 8.82
CA GLN A 226 -13.25 31.76 7.67
C GLN A 226 -12.08 30.89 8.14
N TYR A 227 -11.68 29.91 7.32
CA TYR A 227 -10.57 29.01 7.60
C TYR A 227 -9.52 29.09 6.51
N LEU A 228 -8.25 28.91 6.88
CA LEU A 228 -7.14 28.87 5.93
C LEU A 228 -7.28 27.65 4.99
N PRO A 229 -7.06 27.78 3.67
CA PRO A 229 -7.19 26.67 2.72
C PRO A 229 -5.97 25.73 2.76
N LEU A 230 -5.77 25.08 3.91
CA LEU A 230 -4.58 24.30 4.28
C LEU A 230 -4.16 23.24 3.24
N GLY A 231 -5.15 22.63 2.59
CA GLY A 231 -4.97 21.56 1.60
C GLY A 231 -4.69 22.05 0.18
N GLU A 232 -4.66 23.36 -0.05
CA GLU A 232 -4.12 23.93 -1.29
C GLU A 232 -2.60 24.11 -1.24
N TRP A 233 -2.06 24.35 -0.04
CA TRP A 233 -0.70 24.85 0.16
C TRP A 233 0.37 23.77 -0.02
N THR A 234 1.27 24.01 -0.96
CA THR A 234 2.38 23.12 -1.33
C THR A 234 3.75 23.82 -1.35
N ALA A 235 3.77 25.15 -1.41
CA ALA A 235 4.97 25.97 -1.30
C ALA A 235 5.01 26.73 0.02
N PHE A 236 6.12 26.62 0.75
CA PHE A 236 6.34 27.19 2.08
C PHE A 236 7.68 27.93 2.08
N ARG A 237 7.64 29.27 2.02
CA ARG A 237 8.82 30.14 1.89
C ARG A 237 9.10 30.83 3.23
N LEU A 238 10.25 30.52 3.82
CA LEU A 238 10.66 31.05 5.13
C LEU A 238 11.80 32.04 4.99
N GLN A 239 11.65 33.22 5.60
CA GLN A 239 12.70 34.26 5.64
C GLN A 239 13.62 34.06 6.85
N VAL A 240 14.94 34.10 6.64
CA VAL A 240 15.98 33.92 7.66
C VAL A 240 16.88 35.16 7.69
N SER A 241 17.02 35.78 8.87
CA SER A 241 17.95 36.90 9.07
C SER A 241 19.41 36.42 9.08
N LEU A 242 20.27 37.08 8.28
CA LEU A 242 21.72 36.87 8.27
C LEU A 242 22.49 37.92 9.08
N THR A 243 21.81 38.96 9.60
CA THR A 243 22.45 40.07 10.33
C THR A 243 22.98 39.62 11.69
N SER A 244 22.35 38.59 12.29
CA SER A 244 22.95 37.83 13.38
C SER A 244 23.92 36.77 12.84
N GLY A 245 25.15 36.72 13.36
CA GLY A 245 26.14 35.70 12.96
C GLY A 245 25.66 34.26 13.19
N SER A 246 24.76 34.06 14.15
CA SER A 246 24.07 32.79 14.40
C SER A 246 23.14 32.37 13.25
N GLY A 247 22.40 33.30 12.64
CA GLY A 247 21.52 33.01 11.49
C GLY A 247 22.29 32.58 10.25
N LYS A 248 23.35 33.33 9.89
CA LYS A 248 24.25 33.00 8.78
C LYS A 248 24.90 31.62 8.94
N ASN A 249 25.31 31.24 10.15
CA ASN A 249 25.89 29.93 10.42
C ASN A 249 24.85 28.81 10.31
N ARG A 250 23.66 28.98 10.90
CA ARG A 250 22.56 27.99 10.82
C ARG A 250 22.06 27.77 9.39
N PHE A 251 22.02 28.82 8.56
CA PHE A 251 21.64 28.69 7.15
C PHE A 251 22.60 27.77 6.39
N ASN A 252 23.92 27.96 6.57
CA ASN A 252 24.92 27.11 5.91
C ASN A 252 24.93 25.68 6.50
N GLU A 253 24.74 25.50 7.82
CA GLU A 253 24.59 24.18 8.48
C GLU A 253 23.43 23.37 7.87
N VAL A 254 22.30 24.02 7.55
CA VAL A 254 21.21 23.38 6.80
C VAL A 254 21.64 22.96 5.39
N LEU A 255 22.33 23.81 4.62
CA LEU A 255 22.75 23.47 3.25
C LEU A 255 23.62 22.21 3.19
N GLU A 256 24.59 22.09 4.09
CA GLU A 256 25.52 20.94 4.13
C GLU A 256 24.78 19.63 4.47
N LEU A 257 23.92 19.65 5.49
CA LEU A 257 23.18 18.45 5.93
C LEU A 257 22.01 18.10 4.99
N ALA A 258 21.34 19.09 4.41
CA ALA A 258 20.30 18.91 3.42
C ALA A 258 20.85 18.36 2.08
N THR A 259 22.07 18.75 1.70
CA THR A 259 22.81 18.14 0.57
C THR A 259 23.02 16.64 0.79
N ALA A 260 23.48 16.23 1.97
CA ALA A 260 23.68 14.81 2.29
C ALA A 260 22.36 14.01 2.23
N SER A 261 21.24 14.65 2.61
CA SER A 261 19.89 14.07 2.53
C SER A 261 19.22 14.19 1.15
N ARG A 262 19.87 14.85 0.17
CA ARG A 262 19.36 15.19 -1.18
C ARG A 262 18.16 16.14 -1.23
N LEU A 263 17.83 16.81 -0.13
CA LEU A 263 16.81 17.85 -0.08
C LEU A 263 17.23 19.12 -0.84
N VAL A 264 18.54 19.34 -1.02
CA VAL A 264 19.15 20.42 -1.80
C VAL A 264 20.15 19.80 -2.81
N PRO A 265 20.36 20.39 -4.00
CA PRO A 265 21.43 19.99 -4.92
C PRO A 265 22.84 20.13 -4.32
N HIS A 266 23.80 19.34 -4.78
CA HIS A 266 25.17 19.40 -4.27
C HIS A 266 25.85 20.72 -4.70
N PRO A 267 26.59 21.43 -3.80
CA PRO A 267 27.32 22.67 -4.10
C PRO A 267 28.32 22.66 -5.27
N ASN A 268 28.60 21.49 -5.87
CA ASN A 268 29.51 21.33 -7.03
C ASN A 268 28.74 21.03 -8.33
N THR A 269 27.41 21.09 -8.31
CA THR A 269 26.57 21.20 -9.52
C THR A 269 26.47 22.66 -9.93
N ARG A 270 26.01 22.97 -11.15
CA ARG A 270 25.80 24.37 -11.62
C ARG A 270 24.64 25.11 -10.92
N TYR A 271 24.14 24.59 -9.79
CA TYR A 271 23.03 25.14 -9.03
C TYR A 271 23.46 26.41 -8.27
N ARG A 272 22.99 27.57 -8.75
CA ARG A 272 23.22 28.88 -8.11
C ARG A 272 22.14 29.14 -7.05
N CYS A 273 22.55 29.46 -5.83
CA CYS A 273 21.66 29.95 -4.75
C CYS A 273 21.25 31.43 -4.95
N ASP A 274 21.47 31.96 -6.16
CA ASP A 274 21.48 33.38 -6.49
C ASP A 274 20.24 33.80 -7.32
N LYS A 275 19.40 32.84 -7.73
CA LYS A 275 18.10 33.12 -8.36
C LYS A 275 17.06 33.40 -7.27
N LYS A 276 16.74 34.68 -7.03
CA LYS A 276 15.62 35.10 -6.16
C LYS A 276 14.29 34.62 -6.76
N LEU A 277 13.40 34.12 -5.92
CA LEU A 277 12.09 33.62 -6.30
C LEU A 277 11.08 34.79 -6.27
N PHE A 278 10.35 34.99 -7.37
CA PHE A 278 9.31 36.00 -7.49
C PHE A 278 8.06 35.56 -6.73
N VAL A 279 7.73 36.29 -5.66
CA VAL A 279 6.45 36.11 -4.97
C VAL A 279 5.46 37.10 -5.54
N VAL A 280 4.27 36.62 -5.88
CA VAL A 280 3.12 37.42 -6.32
C VAL A 280 1.95 37.17 -5.38
N ASP A 281 1.16 38.18 -5.09
CA ASP A 281 -0.06 38.01 -4.30
C ASP A 281 -1.12 37.29 -5.15
N ALA A 282 -1.79 36.30 -4.58
CA ALA A 282 -2.78 35.48 -5.28
C ALA A 282 -4.23 36.01 -5.16
N TYR A 283 -4.38 37.25 -4.73
CA TYR A 283 -5.61 38.06 -4.70
C TYR A 283 -5.36 39.43 -5.33
N GLU A 284 -4.20 40.06 -5.07
CA GLU A 284 -3.78 41.34 -5.67
C GLU A 284 -2.80 41.17 -6.85
N HIS A 285 -3.34 41.34 -8.07
CA HIS A 285 -2.64 41.59 -9.35
C HIS A 285 -1.95 40.42 -10.10
N MET A 286 -2.67 39.95 -11.12
CA MET A 286 -2.20 39.80 -12.52
C MET A 286 -0.70 39.53 -12.76
N ILE A 287 -0.34 38.26 -13.04
CA ILE A 287 1.03 37.84 -13.41
C ILE A 287 1.29 38.11 -14.91
N PRO A 288 2.39 38.79 -15.31
CA PRO A 288 2.81 38.85 -16.71
C PRO A 288 3.43 37.52 -17.16
N LEU A 289 3.00 36.98 -18.30
CA LEU A 289 3.68 35.86 -18.96
C LEU A 289 4.97 36.35 -19.65
N PRO A 290 6.06 35.54 -19.67
CA PRO A 290 7.25 35.86 -20.46
C PRO A 290 6.89 36.02 -21.94
N GLY A 291 7.00 37.25 -22.47
CA GLY A 291 6.78 37.55 -23.88
C GLY A 291 5.37 38.03 -24.27
N ASN A 292 4.42 38.21 -23.34
CA ASN A 292 3.08 38.70 -23.68
C ASN A 292 2.63 39.87 -22.78
N THR A 293 2.13 40.95 -23.38
CA THR A 293 1.85 42.25 -22.72
C THR A 293 0.42 42.42 -22.22
N THR A 294 -0.44 41.41 -22.33
CA THR A 294 -1.84 41.46 -21.85
C THR A 294 -2.00 40.83 -20.47
N MET A 295 -2.55 41.60 -19.53
CA MET A 295 -2.72 41.21 -18.13
C MET A 295 -4.12 40.63 -17.86
N ARG A 296 -4.24 39.57 -17.05
CA ARG A 296 -5.54 38.90 -16.74
C ARG A 296 -5.71 38.61 -15.24
N ARG A 297 -6.97 38.63 -14.77
CA ARG A 297 -7.36 38.31 -13.38
C ARG A 297 -7.40 36.78 -13.22
N HIS A 298 -6.80 36.27 -12.15
CA HIS A 298 -6.93 34.86 -11.76
C HIS A 298 -7.35 34.80 -10.29
N GLY A 299 -8.43 34.09 -10.02
CA GLY A 299 -8.92 33.77 -8.68
C GLY A 299 -9.29 32.29 -8.61
N LEU A 300 -9.24 31.71 -7.42
CA LEU A 300 -9.71 30.34 -7.19
C LEU A 300 -11.23 30.26 -7.39
N LEU A 301 -11.70 29.05 -7.68
CA LEU A 301 -13.01 28.78 -8.29
C LEU A 301 -14.20 29.29 -7.46
N SER A 302 -14.66 30.51 -7.77
CA SER A 302 -16.07 30.83 -7.63
C SER A 302 -16.84 30.17 -8.77
N SER A 303 -18.04 29.64 -8.51
CA SER A 303 -18.86 28.99 -9.54
C SER A 303 -19.29 29.91 -10.70
N ALA A 304 -19.03 31.22 -10.62
CA ALA A 304 -19.49 32.22 -11.58
C ALA A 304 -18.60 32.38 -12.83
N THR A 305 -17.37 31.87 -12.83
CA THR A 305 -16.42 32.03 -13.96
C THR A 305 -16.24 30.78 -14.82
N ILE A 306 -16.69 29.60 -14.38
CA ILE A 306 -16.71 28.40 -15.23
C ILE A 306 -17.94 28.46 -16.15
N PRO A 307 -17.81 28.32 -17.49
CA PRO A 307 -18.94 28.14 -18.40
C PRO A 307 -19.91 27.04 -17.93
N SER A 308 -21.21 27.34 -17.92
CA SER A 308 -22.24 26.44 -17.36
C SER A 308 -22.23 25.05 -17.99
N ALA A 309 -21.90 24.94 -19.28
CA ALA A 309 -21.76 23.67 -20.00
C ALA A 309 -20.78 22.68 -19.35
N ILE A 310 -19.68 23.16 -18.75
CA ILE A 310 -18.73 22.30 -18.02
C ILE A 310 -19.37 21.81 -16.72
N PHE A 311 -19.99 22.70 -15.95
CA PHE A 311 -20.64 22.37 -14.67
C PHE A 311 -21.90 21.49 -14.83
N GLU A 312 -22.55 21.57 -15.99
CA GLU A 312 -23.64 20.70 -16.40
C GLU A 312 -23.16 19.32 -16.85
N ASN A 313 -21.99 19.26 -17.48
CA ASN A 313 -21.39 17.99 -17.86
C ASN A 313 -20.51 17.42 -16.74
N PHE A 314 -21.12 16.61 -15.87
CA PHE A 314 -20.46 16.00 -14.72
C PHE A 314 -19.13 15.27 -15.07
N ASP A 315 -19.01 14.62 -16.23
CA ASP A 315 -17.76 13.97 -16.62
C ASP A 315 -16.65 14.96 -17.00
N MET A 316 -16.98 16.08 -17.65
CA MET A 316 -16.01 17.15 -17.93
C MET A 316 -15.58 17.84 -16.64
N TYR A 317 -16.54 18.23 -15.79
CA TYR A 317 -16.26 18.83 -14.49
C TYR A 317 -15.38 17.91 -13.60
N TYR A 318 -15.78 16.66 -13.41
CA TYR A 318 -15.02 15.70 -12.60
C TYR A 318 -13.62 15.42 -13.16
N THR A 319 -13.49 15.33 -14.50
CA THR A 319 -12.16 15.15 -15.11
C THR A 319 -11.29 16.38 -14.85
N LEU A 320 -11.80 17.60 -15.02
CA LEU A 320 -11.03 18.82 -14.79
C LEU A 320 -10.58 18.95 -13.31
N GLU A 321 -11.47 18.67 -12.36
CA GLU A 321 -11.17 18.65 -10.92
C GLU A 321 -10.10 17.60 -10.55
N SER A 322 -10.04 16.47 -11.27
CA SER A 322 -8.96 15.49 -11.09
C SER A 322 -7.58 16.05 -11.49
N TYR A 323 -7.50 16.80 -12.59
CA TYR A 323 -6.24 17.41 -13.05
C TYR A 323 -5.77 18.53 -12.12
N PHE A 324 -6.69 19.32 -11.56
CA PHE A 324 -6.38 20.29 -10.51
C PHE A 324 -5.96 19.61 -9.19
N SER A 325 -6.65 18.54 -8.78
CA SER A 325 -6.34 17.79 -7.55
C SER A 325 -4.95 17.16 -7.59
N HIS A 326 -4.57 16.56 -8.72
CA HIS A 326 -3.24 15.99 -8.93
C HIS A 326 -2.17 17.05 -9.29
N ARG A 327 -2.53 18.34 -9.36
CA ARG A 327 -1.67 19.47 -9.74
C ARG A 327 -1.00 19.34 -11.13
N ILE A 328 -1.62 18.56 -12.02
CA ILE A 328 -1.25 18.45 -13.45
C ILE A 328 -1.64 19.75 -14.17
N LEU A 329 -2.78 20.33 -13.76
CA LEU A 329 -3.14 21.72 -14.00
C LEU A 329 -3.08 22.48 -12.67
N ILE A 330 -2.72 23.76 -12.74
CA ILE A 330 -2.76 24.69 -11.61
C ILE A 330 -3.92 25.67 -11.90
N PRO A 331 -4.91 25.85 -11.01
CA PRO A 331 -6.05 26.73 -11.29
C PRO A 331 -5.66 28.15 -11.70
N ALA A 332 -4.56 28.69 -11.16
CA ALA A 332 -4.02 30.00 -11.50
C ALA A 332 -3.29 30.09 -12.86
N THR A 333 -2.98 28.97 -13.53
CA THR A 333 -2.44 28.97 -14.90
C THR A 333 -3.50 28.78 -15.97
N VAL A 334 -4.76 28.53 -15.57
CA VAL A 334 -5.90 28.39 -16.48
C VAL A 334 -6.62 29.73 -16.63
N ASP A 335 -6.97 30.11 -17.85
CA ASP A 335 -7.66 31.36 -18.18
C ASP A 335 -9.03 31.12 -18.82
N ASP A 336 -9.85 32.19 -18.92
CA ASP A 336 -11.19 32.15 -19.51
C ASP A 336 -11.20 31.51 -20.91
N THR A 337 -10.12 31.67 -21.67
CA THR A 337 -10.01 31.13 -23.03
C THR A 337 -9.76 29.62 -23.04
N PHE A 338 -9.03 29.05 -22.07
CA PHE A 338 -9.02 27.61 -21.87
C PHE A 338 -10.42 27.10 -21.49
N TYR A 339 -11.11 27.79 -20.58
CA TYR A 339 -12.45 27.38 -20.16
C TYR A 339 -13.46 27.40 -21.33
N SER A 340 -13.44 28.40 -22.21
CA SER A 340 -14.24 28.40 -23.45
C SER A 340 -13.87 27.21 -24.35
N LEU A 341 -12.59 27.05 -24.70
CA LEU A 341 -12.12 25.98 -25.59
C LEU A 341 -12.43 24.58 -25.03
N TYR A 342 -12.43 24.41 -23.71
CA TYR A 342 -12.79 23.17 -23.04
C TYR A 342 -14.31 22.95 -22.98
N ALA A 343 -15.12 24.02 -22.82
CA ALA A 343 -16.58 23.96 -22.85
C ALA A 343 -17.14 23.60 -24.24
N ASP A 344 -16.48 24.04 -25.31
CA ASP A 344 -16.85 23.74 -26.70
C ASP A 344 -16.54 22.28 -27.12
N MET A 345 -15.86 21.50 -26.28
CA MET A 345 -15.52 20.10 -26.55
C MET A 345 -16.62 19.13 -26.10
N THR A 346 -16.80 18.04 -26.86
CA THR A 346 -17.51 16.86 -26.32
C THR A 346 -16.73 16.26 -25.15
N PRO A 347 -17.38 15.55 -24.20
CA PRO A 347 -16.70 14.95 -23.05
C PRO A 347 -15.56 13.98 -23.42
N ILE A 348 -15.66 13.33 -24.58
CA ILE A 348 -14.62 12.42 -25.10
C ILE A 348 -13.41 13.22 -25.60
N GLN A 349 -13.63 14.33 -26.32
CA GLN A 349 -12.55 15.26 -26.70
C GLN A 349 -11.89 15.87 -25.46
N ALA A 350 -12.69 16.41 -24.54
CA ALA A 350 -12.24 17.03 -23.29
C ALA A 350 -11.36 16.08 -22.44
N TYR A 351 -11.82 14.84 -22.20
CA TYR A 351 -11.05 13.82 -21.51
C TYR A 351 -9.77 13.41 -22.27
N SER A 352 -9.85 13.29 -23.59
CA SER A 352 -8.70 12.89 -24.42
C SER A 352 -7.64 13.99 -24.53
N ALA A 353 -8.06 15.26 -24.54
CA ALA A 353 -7.20 16.43 -24.58
C ALA A 353 -6.39 16.53 -23.28
N LEU A 354 -7.06 16.54 -22.12
CA LEU A 354 -6.40 16.52 -20.81
C LEU A 354 -5.40 15.36 -20.71
N ARG A 355 -5.80 14.15 -21.14
CA ARG A 355 -4.95 12.96 -21.12
C ARG A 355 -3.74 13.04 -22.05
N TYR A 356 -3.86 13.70 -23.20
CA TYR A 356 -2.72 13.93 -24.09
C TYR A 356 -1.75 14.96 -23.50
N MET A 357 -2.26 16.04 -22.91
CA MET A 357 -1.42 17.06 -22.27
C MET A 357 -0.65 16.48 -21.06
N MET A 358 -1.28 15.61 -20.25
CA MET A 358 -0.56 14.81 -19.24
C MET A 358 0.54 13.93 -19.87
N ALA A 359 0.30 13.31 -21.02
CA ALA A 359 1.29 12.47 -21.67
C ALA A 359 2.50 13.28 -22.17
N MET A 360 2.31 14.50 -22.69
CA MET A 360 3.43 15.41 -23.04
C MET A 360 4.28 15.74 -21.80
N VAL A 361 3.62 16.09 -20.69
CA VAL A 361 4.25 16.44 -19.40
C VAL A 361 5.04 15.27 -18.80
N ASP A 362 4.63 14.02 -19.06
CA ASP A 362 5.35 12.82 -18.59
C ASP A 362 6.43 12.31 -19.56
N THR A 363 6.38 12.63 -20.87
CA THR A 363 7.41 12.19 -21.82
C THR A 363 8.63 13.09 -21.86
N GLY A 364 8.52 14.37 -21.47
CA GLY A 364 9.64 15.32 -21.52
C GLY A 364 10.17 15.54 -22.94
N LEU A 365 9.26 15.53 -23.92
CA LEU A 365 9.54 15.88 -25.30
C LEU A 365 9.47 17.39 -25.46
N ASP A 366 10.57 18.07 -25.12
CA ASP A 366 10.93 19.27 -25.85
C ASP A 366 11.21 18.84 -27.30
N ASP A 367 10.59 19.50 -28.28
CA ASP A 367 10.85 19.22 -29.70
C ASP A 367 12.26 19.75 -30.07
N ASP A 368 13.26 18.87 -29.99
CA ASP A 368 14.70 19.13 -30.14
C ASP A 368 15.11 19.38 -31.61
N ASP A 369 14.26 20.08 -32.38
CA ASP A 369 14.34 20.27 -33.83
C ASP A 369 13.88 21.68 -34.29
N ASP A 370 14.32 22.74 -33.59
CA ASP A 370 14.41 24.08 -34.18
C ASP A 370 15.77 24.75 -33.92
N SER A 371 16.30 25.40 -34.94
CA SER A 371 17.75 25.54 -35.18
C SER A 371 18.32 26.94 -34.90
N SER A 372 17.86 27.63 -33.86
CA SER A 372 18.40 28.99 -33.56
C SER A 372 18.30 29.54 -32.12
N SER A 373 18.93 28.91 -31.11
CA SER A 373 19.52 29.70 -30.00
C SER A 373 20.66 28.99 -29.24
N SER A 374 21.64 29.75 -28.75
CA SER A 374 22.86 29.23 -28.10
C SER A 374 22.86 29.45 -26.57
N VAL A 375 22.10 28.64 -25.83
CA VAL A 375 22.17 28.59 -24.36
C VAL A 375 22.46 27.16 -23.88
N THR A 376 23.40 27.01 -22.95
CA THR A 376 23.95 25.69 -22.62
C THR A 376 23.02 24.86 -21.74
N GLY A 377 22.57 23.72 -22.25
CA GLY A 377 21.88 22.70 -21.45
C GLY A 377 22.70 22.18 -20.26
N GLY A 378 21.99 21.72 -19.24
CA GLY A 378 22.54 21.03 -18.08
C GLY A 378 21.39 20.37 -17.32
N ALA A 379 21.52 19.09 -16.97
CA ALA A 379 20.41 18.28 -16.47
C ALA A 379 19.77 18.87 -15.20
N THR A 380 18.58 19.45 -15.34
CA THR A 380 17.71 19.89 -14.24
C THR A 380 16.72 18.80 -13.86
N SER A 381 16.06 18.98 -12.70
CA SER A 381 15.26 17.96 -12.03
C SER A 381 13.77 18.00 -12.40
N SER A 382 13.09 16.86 -12.20
CA SER A 382 11.68 16.57 -12.55
C SER A 382 10.61 17.53 -12.01
N ILE A 383 10.98 18.52 -11.21
CA ILE A 383 10.10 19.60 -10.75
C ILE A 383 9.96 20.67 -11.84
N GLU A 384 11.06 21.02 -12.53
CA GLU A 384 11.06 22.05 -13.58
C GLU A 384 10.32 21.59 -14.85
N SER A 385 10.45 20.32 -15.23
CA SER A 385 9.87 19.78 -16.47
C SER A 385 8.39 19.39 -16.38
N ARG A 386 7.73 19.53 -15.22
CA ARG A 386 6.38 18.97 -14.99
C ARG A 386 5.26 19.96 -14.71
N HIS A 387 5.58 21.20 -14.34
CA HIS A 387 4.58 22.13 -13.77
C HIS A 387 4.43 23.44 -14.55
N ILE A 388 5.14 23.58 -15.68
CA ILE A 388 5.24 24.86 -16.41
C ILE A 388 5.01 24.64 -17.90
N TRP A 389 3.75 24.77 -18.29
CA TRP A 389 3.27 24.80 -19.66
C TRP A 389 2.02 25.69 -19.68
N ASN A 390 1.79 26.41 -20.78
CA ASN A 390 0.61 27.27 -20.93
C ASN A 390 -0.59 26.40 -21.31
N PRO A 391 -1.60 26.19 -20.44
CA PRO A 391 -2.68 25.24 -20.70
C PRO A 391 -3.51 25.62 -21.92
N THR A 392 -3.76 26.91 -22.09
CA THR A 392 -4.55 27.48 -23.20
C THR A 392 -3.84 27.31 -24.54
N GLU A 393 -2.51 27.32 -24.56
CA GLU A 393 -1.68 27.23 -25.77
C GLU A 393 -1.49 25.78 -26.21
N ALA A 394 -1.09 24.90 -25.28
CA ALA A 394 -0.99 23.45 -25.56
C ALA A 394 -2.36 22.85 -25.99
N LEU A 395 -3.48 23.34 -25.45
CA LEU A 395 -4.81 22.94 -25.90
C LEU A 395 -5.08 23.39 -27.35
N ARG A 396 -4.70 24.62 -27.74
CA ARG A 396 -4.82 25.12 -29.12
C ARG A 396 -3.91 24.36 -30.10
N GLU A 397 -2.68 24.05 -29.70
CA GLU A 397 -1.76 23.23 -30.51
C GLU A 397 -2.33 21.83 -30.73
N LEU A 398 -2.85 21.21 -29.66
CA LEU A 398 -3.45 19.89 -29.75
C LEU A 398 -4.66 19.88 -30.69
N MET A 399 -5.51 20.91 -30.64
CA MET A 399 -6.63 21.07 -31.57
C MET A 399 -6.19 21.25 -33.04
N GLN A 400 -4.95 21.68 -33.30
CA GLN A 400 -4.38 21.80 -34.65
C GLN A 400 -3.69 20.50 -35.14
N LYS A 401 -3.24 19.62 -34.24
CA LYS A 401 -2.54 18.37 -34.59
C LYS A 401 -3.53 17.39 -35.25
N PRO A 402 -3.29 16.90 -36.50
CA PRO A 402 -4.20 15.98 -37.19
C PRO A 402 -4.51 14.70 -36.40
N LEU A 403 -3.52 14.22 -35.63
CA LEU A 403 -3.65 13.11 -34.69
C LEU A 403 -4.77 13.29 -33.66
N PHE A 404 -5.14 14.52 -33.26
CA PHE A 404 -6.26 14.76 -32.35
C PHE A 404 -7.61 14.44 -33.03
N ALA A 405 -7.77 14.86 -34.29
CA ALA A 405 -8.96 14.56 -35.08
C ALA A 405 -9.12 13.04 -35.35
N ASP A 406 -8.02 12.28 -35.41
CA ASP A 406 -8.05 10.82 -35.55
C ASP A 406 -8.12 10.06 -34.22
N MET A 407 -7.56 10.58 -33.13
CA MET A 407 -7.77 10.06 -31.76
C MET A 407 -9.26 10.09 -31.38
N VAL A 408 -10.00 11.09 -31.84
CA VAL A 408 -11.47 11.16 -31.67
C VAL A 408 -12.20 10.04 -32.43
N LYS A 409 -11.62 9.49 -33.52
CA LYS A 409 -12.20 8.39 -34.31
C LYS A 409 -11.76 6.99 -33.82
N GLU A 410 -10.49 6.84 -33.43
CA GLU A 410 -9.90 5.56 -32.99
C GLU A 410 -10.36 5.09 -31.59
N THR A 411 -11.22 5.85 -30.89
CA THR A 411 -11.77 5.44 -29.57
C THR A 411 -12.97 4.48 -29.65
N THR A 412 -13.48 4.18 -30.85
CA THR A 412 -14.26 2.95 -31.09
C THR A 412 -13.41 1.75 -30.62
N PRO A 413 -13.82 0.95 -29.61
CA PRO A 413 -12.86 0.02 -28.99
C PRO A 413 -12.37 -1.05 -29.97
N ARG A 414 -11.10 -0.94 -30.43
CA ARG A 414 -10.40 -2.07 -31.06
C ARG A 414 -10.54 -3.27 -30.11
N ASN A 415 -11.09 -4.38 -30.62
CA ASN A 415 -11.54 -5.54 -29.84
C ASN A 415 -10.39 -6.39 -29.28
N LYS A 416 -9.45 -5.78 -28.53
CA LYS A 416 -8.75 -6.47 -27.45
C LYS A 416 -9.80 -7.09 -26.54
N ARG A 417 -9.53 -8.30 -26.03
CA ARG A 417 -10.49 -9.18 -25.31
C ARG A 417 -10.90 -8.64 -23.93
N LYS A 418 -11.56 -7.47 -23.87
CA LYS A 418 -12.16 -6.95 -22.64
C LYS A 418 -13.19 -7.94 -22.12
N HIS A 419 -13.12 -8.28 -20.84
CA HIS A 419 -14.24 -8.94 -20.16
C HIS A 419 -15.48 -8.04 -20.28
N LYS A 420 -16.64 -8.62 -20.60
CA LYS A 420 -17.88 -7.88 -20.89
C LYS A 420 -18.44 -7.11 -19.70
N ASP A 421 -17.88 -7.35 -18.52
CA ASP A 421 -18.37 -6.94 -17.20
C ASP A 421 -17.45 -5.94 -16.49
N ASN A 422 -16.46 -5.35 -17.18
CA ASN A 422 -15.68 -4.23 -16.64
C ASN A 422 -16.47 -2.92 -16.72
N VAL A 423 -16.35 -2.08 -15.69
CA VAL A 423 -17.02 -0.77 -15.56
C VAL A 423 -15.98 0.30 -15.22
N LYS A 424 -16.15 1.52 -15.74
CA LYS A 424 -15.37 2.68 -15.29
C LYS A 424 -15.92 3.19 -13.96
N ILE A 425 -15.10 3.21 -12.93
CA ILE A 425 -15.45 3.65 -11.58
C ILE A 425 -14.65 4.90 -11.23
N ARG A 426 -15.34 5.92 -10.71
CA ARG A 426 -14.74 7.15 -10.19
C ARG A 426 -14.34 6.97 -8.73
N LYS A 427 -13.28 7.65 -8.28
CA LYS A 427 -12.73 7.51 -6.93
C LYS A 427 -12.33 8.86 -6.33
N VAL A 428 -12.62 9.05 -5.06
CA VAL A 428 -12.25 10.25 -4.29
C VAL A 428 -11.41 9.80 -3.10
N LEU A 429 -10.28 10.47 -2.93
CA LEU A 429 -9.43 10.33 -1.75
C LEU A 429 -9.75 11.49 -0.81
N VAL A 430 -10.22 11.18 0.39
CA VAL A 430 -10.48 12.16 1.44
C VAL A 430 -9.23 12.23 2.30
N THR A 431 -8.59 13.39 2.32
CA THR A 431 -7.44 13.69 3.18
C THR A 431 -7.87 14.54 4.38
N PRO A 432 -7.04 14.69 5.44
CA PRO A 432 -7.32 15.58 6.57
C PRO A 432 -7.66 17.02 6.18
N THR A 433 -7.10 17.56 5.09
CA THR A 433 -7.32 18.97 4.69
C THR A 433 -8.07 19.13 3.36
N THR A 434 -7.89 18.25 2.38
CA THR A 434 -8.51 18.36 1.03
C THR A 434 -9.23 17.09 0.55
N LEU A 435 -9.76 17.13 -0.68
CA LEU A 435 -10.13 15.97 -1.49
C LEU A 435 -9.18 15.84 -2.68
N VAL A 436 -8.98 14.61 -3.17
CA VAL A 436 -8.29 14.35 -4.44
C VAL A 436 -9.16 13.46 -5.30
N PHE A 437 -9.58 13.96 -6.47
CA PHE A 437 -10.36 13.21 -7.45
C PHE A 437 -9.42 12.38 -8.34
N GLU A 438 -9.56 11.06 -8.35
CA GLU A 438 -8.79 10.12 -9.18
C GLU A 438 -9.45 9.89 -10.54
N LEU A 439 -8.65 9.70 -11.60
CA LEU A 439 -9.20 9.45 -12.95
C LEU A 439 -10.01 8.14 -13.01
N PRO A 440 -11.10 8.05 -13.80
CA PRO A 440 -11.99 6.88 -13.80
C PRO A 440 -11.27 5.57 -14.18
N GLN A 441 -11.14 4.65 -13.21
CA GLN A 441 -10.40 3.40 -13.35
C GLN A 441 -11.32 2.24 -13.83
N SER A 442 -10.77 1.24 -14.51
CA SER A 442 -11.55 0.11 -15.06
C SER A 442 -11.55 -1.09 -14.10
N GLU A 443 -12.54 -1.16 -13.21
CA GLU A 443 -12.72 -2.30 -12.30
C GLU A 443 -13.62 -3.41 -12.90
N PRO A 444 -13.41 -4.70 -12.56
CA PRO A 444 -14.41 -5.75 -12.78
C PRO A 444 -15.65 -5.49 -11.92
N ALA A 445 -16.83 -5.47 -12.52
CA ALA A 445 -18.06 -5.16 -11.80
C ALA A 445 -18.36 -6.16 -10.68
N ASN A 446 -19.10 -5.67 -9.69
CA ASN A 446 -19.74 -6.47 -8.65
C ASN A 446 -21.25 -6.65 -8.96
N ARG A 447 -21.98 -7.32 -8.07
CA ARG A 447 -23.41 -7.62 -8.25
C ARG A 447 -24.26 -6.35 -8.37
N VAL A 448 -23.99 -5.35 -7.52
CA VAL A 448 -24.73 -4.08 -7.48
C VAL A 448 -24.56 -3.31 -8.80
N LEU A 449 -23.31 -3.11 -9.23
CA LEU A 449 -22.97 -2.42 -10.49
C LEU A 449 -23.51 -3.13 -11.74
N ARG A 450 -23.67 -4.45 -11.71
CA ARG A 450 -24.30 -5.21 -12.81
C ARG A 450 -25.80 -5.01 -12.89
N HIS A 451 -26.48 -4.85 -11.75
CA HIS A 451 -27.93 -4.62 -11.72
C HIS A 451 -28.26 -3.17 -12.07
N PHE A 452 -27.69 -2.22 -11.33
CA PHE A 452 -27.85 -0.77 -11.53
C PHE A 452 -26.90 -0.25 -12.62
N LYS A 453 -26.81 -0.96 -13.75
CA LYS A 453 -25.83 -0.68 -14.81
C LYS A 453 -26.12 0.62 -15.58
N LYS A 454 -27.38 1.06 -15.61
CA LYS A 454 -27.75 2.37 -16.18
C LYS A 454 -27.17 3.52 -15.35
N ASP A 455 -27.16 3.32 -14.05
CA ASP A 455 -26.84 4.27 -12.99
C ASP A 455 -25.40 4.09 -12.49
N ALA A 456 -24.59 3.30 -13.21
CA ALA A 456 -23.24 2.92 -12.82
C ALA A 456 -22.29 4.12 -12.64
N ASP A 457 -22.57 5.23 -13.33
CA ASP A 457 -21.83 6.49 -13.21
C ASP A 457 -22.25 7.32 -11.98
N ARG A 458 -23.29 6.90 -11.26
CA ARG A 458 -23.75 7.51 -10.00
C ARG A 458 -23.14 6.84 -8.77
N PHE A 459 -22.41 5.73 -8.94
CA PHE A 459 -21.59 5.13 -7.90
C PHE A 459 -20.20 5.78 -7.88
N ILE A 460 -19.63 5.93 -6.68
CA ILE A 460 -18.26 6.42 -6.50
C ILE A 460 -17.56 5.67 -5.35
N ARG A 461 -16.25 5.49 -5.47
CA ARG A 461 -15.41 5.00 -4.38
C ARG A 461 -14.94 6.18 -3.53
N VAL A 462 -15.02 6.04 -2.22
CA VAL A 462 -14.41 6.97 -1.26
C VAL A 462 -13.33 6.22 -0.48
N GLN A 463 -12.16 6.84 -0.27
CA GLN A 463 -11.07 6.28 0.52
C GLN A 463 -10.43 7.36 1.40
N PHE A 464 -10.26 7.08 2.69
CA PHE A 464 -9.71 8.01 3.67
C PHE A 464 -8.22 7.73 3.87
N ILE A 465 -7.36 8.74 3.62
CA ILE A 465 -5.89 8.60 3.60
C ILE A 465 -5.20 9.86 4.16
N GLU A 466 -3.92 9.81 4.51
CA GLU A 466 -3.09 10.99 4.80
C GLU A 466 -2.76 11.78 3.51
N GLU A 467 -2.38 13.05 3.69
CA GLU A 467 -1.99 13.99 2.62
C GLU A 467 -0.96 13.40 1.65
N GLY A 468 0.08 12.72 2.17
CA GLY A 468 1.09 12.00 1.40
C GLY A 468 0.58 10.73 0.71
N GLN A 469 -0.69 10.70 0.31
CA GLN A 469 -1.44 9.63 -0.36
C GLN A 469 -1.21 8.22 0.21
N HIS A 470 -1.19 8.10 1.54
CA HIS A 470 -0.92 6.84 2.24
C HIS A 470 -1.98 6.53 3.29
N ARG A 471 -2.24 5.24 3.54
CA ARG A 471 -3.20 4.74 4.55
C ARG A 471 -3.05 5.49 5.87
N LEU A 472 -4.17 5.88 6.48
CA LEU A 472 -4.17 6.63 7.74
C LEU A 472 -3.39 5.86 8.80
N GLN A 473 -2.57 6.56 9.58
CA GLN A 473 -1.80 5.96 10.65
C GLN A 473 -2.65 6.00 11.92
N THR A 474 -2.90 4.85 12.54
CA THR A 474 -3.58 4.78 13.84
C THR A 474 -2.84 5.64 14.86
N SER A 475 -3.59 6.19 15.83
CA SER A 475 -3.14 7.07 16.92
C SER A 475 -2.28 6.33 17.97
N SER A 476 -1.25 5.62 17.48
CA SER A 476 -0.27 4.77 18.16
C SER A 476 0.72 5.54 19.07
N ARG A 477 0.32 6.71 19.57
CA ARG A 477 1.01 7.51 20.59
C ARG A 477 -0.02 8.14 21.53
N PRO A 478 -0.04 7.80 22.83
CA PRO A 478 -1.04 8.30 23.80
C PRO A 478 -0.91 9.81 24.15
N HIS A 479 -0.22 10.59 23.33
CA HIS A 479 0.04 12.02 23.50
C HIS A 479 -0.33 12.85 22.25
N HIS A 480 -0.92 12.20 21.22
CA HIS A 480 -1.39 12.83 20.00
C HIS A 480 -2.82 12.39 19.70
N SER A 481 -3.78 13.32 19.86
CA SER A 481 -5.16 13.08 19.40
C SER A 481 -5.25 13.30 17.89
N SER A 482 -5.96 12.41 17.21
CA SER A 482 -6.37 12.54 15.80
C SER A 482 -7.87 12.86 15.66
N ALA A 483 -8.53 13.33 16.73
CA ALA A 483 -9.97 13.52 16.79
C ALA A 483 -10.55 14.34 15.62
N GLU A 484 -9.94 15.46 15.22
CA GLU A 484 -10.39 16.26 14.07
C GLU A 484 -10.38 15.45 12.75
N VAL A 485 -9.39 14.56 12.57
CA VAL A 485 -9.31 13.68 11.40
C VAL A 485 -10.45 12.65 11.41
N TYR A 486 -10.71 12.03 12.56
CA TYR A 486 -11.82 11.07 12.71
C TYR A 486 -13.19 11.76 12.61
N GLN A 487 -13.32 13.00 13.09
CA GLN A 487 -14.51 13.83 12.92
C GLN A 487 -14.77 14.16 11.45
N ARG A 488 -13.73 14.48 10.65
CA ARG A 488 -13.85 14.70 9.21
C ARG A 488 -14.28 13.44 8.45
N ILE A 489 -13.81 12.26 8.85
CA ILE A 489 -14.28 10.97 8.31
C ILE A 489 -15.76 10.76 8.67
N SER A 490 -16.14 10.95 9.95
CA SER A 490 -17.53 10.83 10.40
C SER A 490 -18.46 11.82 9.68
N HIS A 491 -17.99 13.05 9.41
CA HIS A 491 -18.73 14.08 8.67
C HIS A 491 -19.00 13.64 7.23
N ALA A 492 -17.97 13.18 6.50
CA ALA A 492 -18.13 12.69 5.12
C ALA A 492 -19.11 11.49 5.04
N LEU A 493 -19.10 10.59 6.02
CA LEU A 493 -20.03 9.46 6.10
C LEU A 493 -21.48 9.93 6.41
N LYS A 494 -21.64 10.83 7.39
CA LYS A 494 -22.96 11.27 7.89
C LYS A 494 -23.65 12.32 7.01
N TYR A 495 -22.90 13.15 6.29
CA TYR A 495 -23.43 14.27 5.49
C TYR A 495 -23.12 14.19 3.99
N GLY A 496 -22.41 13.16 3.53
CA GLY A 496 -22.13 12.93 2.11
C GLY A 496 -20.94 13.71 1.56
N ILE A 497 -20.81 13.71 0.23
CA ILE A 497 -19.83 14.49 -0.54
C ILE A 497 -20.54 15.13 -1.74
N GLN A 498 -20.54 16.47 -1.81
CA GLN A 498 -21.03 17.23 -2.96
C GLN A 498 -19.95 17.30 -4.05
N ILE A 499 -20.31 16.93 -5.28
CA ILE A 499 -19.43 17.04 -6.46
C ILE A 499 -20.24 17.68 -7.59
N GLY A 500 -20.01 18.96 -7.88
CA GLY A 500 -20.79 19.72 -8.85
C GLY A 500 -22.28 19.71 -8.49
N LYS A 501 -23.14 19.32 -9.45
CA LYS A 501 -24.59 19.14 -9.23
C LYS A 501 -24.99 17.84 -8.51
N ARG A 502 -24.06 16.92 -8.21
CA ARG A 502 -24.37 15.61 -7.60
C ARG A 502 -23.98 15.54 -6.13
N HIS A 503 -24.95 15.20 -5.28
CA HIS A 503 -24.70 14.85 -3.89
C HIS A 503 -24.49 13.34 -3.76
N TYR A 504 -23.34 12.90 -3.24
CA TYR A 504 -23.03 11.49 -3.04
C TYR A 504 -23.19 11.13 -1.55
N GLU A 505 -24.04 10.14 -1.26
CA GLU A 505 -24.32 9.66 0.09
C GLU A 505 -23.60 8.33 0.36
N PHE A 506 -23.25 8.04 1.63
CA PHE A 506 -22.69 6.74 1.99
C PHE A 506 -23.67 5.62 1.62
N LEU A 507 -23.17 4.57 0.98
CA LEU A 507 -23.96 3.38 0.62
C LEU A 507 -23.59 2.17 1.49
N ALA A 508 -22.34 1.69 1.38
CA ALA A 508 -21.87 0.44 2.01
C ALA A 508 -20.33 0.31 1.95
N TYR A 509 -19.77 -0.72 2.60
CA TYR A 509 -18.41 -1.21 2.35
C TYR A 509 -18.31 -2.74 2.47
N SER A 510 -17.33 -3.34 1.79
CA SER A 510 -16.92 -4.74 2.03
C SER A 510 -15.71 -4.80 2.99
N SER A 511 -15.44 -5.98 3.56
CA SER A 511 -14.33 -6.16 4.50
C SER A 511 -12.93 -5.95 3.89
N SER A 512 -12.77 -5.99 2.56
CA SER A 512 -11.52 -5.57 1.91
C SER A 512 -11.40 -4.05 1.83
N GLN A 513 -12.51 -3.39 1.50
CA GLN A 513 -12.61 -1.94 1.39
C GLN A 513 -12.40 -1.28 2.76
N LEU A 514 -13.01 -1.83 3.82
CA LEU A 514 -12.79 -1.41 5.21
C LEU A 514 -11.29 -1.44 5.59
N ARG A 515 -10.57 -2.52 5.25
CA ARG A 515 -9.10 -2.61 5.44
C ARG A 515 -8.33 -1.58 4.61
N GLU A 516 -8.82 -1.20 3.45
CA GLU A 516 -8.27 -0.13 2.61
C GLU A 516 -8.65 1.27 3.11
N HIS A 517 -9.40 1.39 4.22
CA HIS A 517 -10.01 2.65 4.71
C HIS A 517 -10.96 3.28 3.69
N GLY A 518 -11.72 2.46 2.96
CA GLY A 518 -12.59 2.89 1.87
C GLY A 518 -13.96 2.21 1.83
N CYS A 519 -14.84 2.78 1.02
CA CYS A 519 -16.26 2.46 0.95
C CYS A 519 -16.87 2.88 -0.40
N TRP A 520 -18.14 2.51 -0.61
CA TRP A 520 -18.98 2.97 -1.71
C TRP A 520 -19.92 4.07 -1.25
N PHE A 521 -20.02 5.10 -2.09
CA PHE A 521 -21.02 6.14 -2.04
C PHE A 521 -21.85 6.11 -3.33
N PHE A 522 -23.07 6.64 -3.29
CA PHE A 522 -23.97 6.73 -4.45
C PHE A 522 -24.70 8.07 -4.46
N ALA A 523 -24.88 8.66 -5.64
CA ALA A 523 -25.64 9.89 -5.80
C ALA A 523 -27.12 9.61 -6.06
N SER A 524 -27.97 9.81 -5.06
CA SER A 524 -29.42 9.58 -5.15
C SER A 524 -30.13 10.56 -6.10
N ASP A 525 -31.30 10.18 -6.62
CA ASP A 525 -32.31 11.07 -7.20
C ASP A 525 -33.74 10.53 -6.98
N ASP A 526 -34.72 11.18 -7.60
CA ASP A 526 -36.15 10.86 -7.56
C ASP A 526 -36.50 9.44 -8.07
N THR A 527 -35.58 8.76 -8.76
CA THR A 527 -35.78 7.43 -9.36
C THR A 527 -35.05 6.32 -8.61
N LEU A 528 -33.91 6.62 -7.98
CA LEU A 528 -33.09 5.66 -7.25
C LEU A 528 -32.28 6.34 -6.14
N ASN A 529 -32.34 5.78 -4.93
CA ASN A 529 -31.58 6.27 -3.76
C ASN A 529 -30.84 5.14 -3.04
N VAL A 530 -29.97 5.50 -2.08
CA VAL A 530 -29.14 4.56 -1.31
C VAL A 530 -29.94 3.46 -0.61
N ASP A 531 -31.14 3.77 -0.08
CA ASP A 531 -31.93 2.81 0.69
C ASP A 531 -32.71 1.84 -0.19
N MET A 532 -33.17 2.28 -1.37
CA MET A 532 -33.68 1.37 -2.41
C MET A 532 -32.60 0.36 -2.83
N ILE A 533 -31.35 0.80 -2.98
CA ILE A 533 -30.22 -0.08 -3.31
C ILE A 533 -29.92 -1.05 -2.15
N ARG A 534 -29.91 -0.59 -0.89
CA ARG A 534 -29.73 -1.43 0.32
C ARG A 534 -30.81 -2.51 0.44
N ASN A 535 -32.08 -2.12 0.35
CA ASN A 535 -33.23 -3.02 0.44
C ASN A 535 -33.22 -4.09 -0.66
N TRP A 536 -32.64 -3.79 -1.82
CA TRP A 536 -32.45 -4.75 -2.91
C TRP A 536 -31.34 -5.79 -2.63
N MET A 537 -30.31 -5.47 -1.82
CA MET A 537 -29.17 -6.38 -1.61
C MET A 537 -29.56 -7.67 -0.88
N GLY A 538 -30.49 -7.61 0.07
CA GLY A 538 -30.95 -8.75 0.87
C GLY A 538 -31.58 -8.34 2.20
N VAL A 539 -31.99 -9.32 3.00
CA VAL A 539 -32.59 -9.09 4.32
C VAL A 539 -31.51 -9.20 5.40
N PHE A 540 -31.18 -8.07 6.02
CA PHE A 540 -30.13 -7.96 7.05
C PHE A 540 -30.68 -7.77 8.48
N SER A 541 -32.00 -7.57 8.65
CA SER A 541 -32.68 -7.32 9.92
C SER A 541 -32.40 -8.33 11.04
N ASN A 542 -31.99 -9.54 10.68
CA ASN A 542 -31.76 -10.66 11.59
C ASN A 542 -30.28 -10.72 12.08
N GLU A 543 -29.50 -9.66 11.84
CA GLU A 543 -28.14 -9.50 12.37
C GLU A 543 -28.08 -8.30 13.32
N HIS A 544 -27.70 -8.57 14.56
CA HIS A 544 -27.66 -7.61 15.66
C HIS A 544 -26.23 -7.12 15.94
N VAL A 545 -25.21 -7.71 15.31
CA VAL A 545 -23.82 -7.26 15.40
C VAL A 545 -23.52 -6.33 14.22
N VAL A 546 -23.30 -5.04 14.51
CA VAL A 546 -23.04 -3.97 13.52
C VAL A 546 -21.97 -4.36 12.50
N ALA A 547 -20.83 -4.88 12.97
CA ALA A 547 -19.72 -5.32 12.12
C ALA A 547 -20.13 -6.43 11.14
N LYS A 548 -20.90 -7.42 11.60
CA LYS A 548 -21.43 -8.48 10.73
C LYS A 548 -22.49 -7.97 9.78
N TYR A 549 -23.36 -7.05 10.20
CA TYR A 549 -24.39 -6.45 9.35
C TYR A 549 -23.75 -5.72 8.17
N ALA A 550 -22.78 -4.84 8.45
CA ALA A 550 -22.00 -4.16 7.42
C ALA A 550 -21.23 -5.15 6.52
N ALA A 551 -20.59 -6.16 7.10
CA ALA A 551 -19.87 -7.18 6.33
C ALA A 551 -20.80 -8.04 5.45
N ARG A 552 -22.05 -8.32 5.87
CA ARG A 552 -23.09 -9.01 5.08
C ARG A 552 -23.54 -8.16 3.89
N MET A 553 -23.89 -6.88 4.13
CA MET A 553 -24.21 -5.90 3.07
C MET A 553 -23.07 -5.77 2.06
N GLY A 554 -21.84 -5.70 2.55
CA GLY A 554 -20.61 -5.63 1.76
C GLY A 554 -20.34 -6.79 0.81
N GLN A 555 -20.95 -7.96 1.00
CA GLN A 555 -20.71 -9.12 0.12
C GLN A 555 -21.19 -8.87 -1.31
N CYS A 556 -22.24 -8.08 -1.50
CA CYS A 556 -22.76 -7.68 -2.81
C CYS A 556 -21.77 -6.83 -3.64
N PHE A 557 -20.76 -6.23 -3.00
CA PHE A 557 -19.70 -5.46 -3.64
C PHE A 557 -18.44 -6.29 -3.96
N SER A 558 -18.49 -7.62 -3.78
CA SER A 558 -17.44 -8.53 -4.25
C SER A 558 -17.32 -8.45 -5.78
N SER A 559 -16.11 -8.18 -6.29
CA SER A 559 -15.80 -8.41 -7.71
C SER A 559 -15.90 -9.91 -8.01
N THR A 560 -16.80 -10.26 -8.92
CA THR A 560 -17.15 -11.65 -9.26
C THR A 560 -17.58 -11.76 -10.71
N TYR A 561 -17.42 -12.93 -11.31
CA TYR A 561 -17.87 -13.23 -12.66
C TYR A 561 -19.24 -13.92 -12.64
N PRO A 562 -20.29 -13.36 -13.28
CA PRO A 562 -21.63 -13.95 -13.30
C PRO A 562 -21.69 -15.13 -14.28
N THR A 563 -22.23 -16.28 -13.84
CA THR A 563 -22.17 -17.53 -14.63
C THR A 563 -23.55 -18.05 -15.05
N VAL A 564 -24.22 -18.77 -14.15
CA VAL A 564 -25.46 -19.52 -14.41
C VAL A 564 -26.58 -18.96 -13.54
N GLN A 565 -27.71 -18.62 -14.17
CA GLN A 565 -28.93 -18.24 -13.47
C GLN A 565 -29.65 -19.51 -13.01
N LEU A 566 -29.78 -19.72 -11.70
CA LEU A 566 -30.37 -20.93 -11.13
C LEU A 566 -31.86 -20.76 -10.80
N GLN A 567 -32.58 -21.88 -10.86
CA GLN A 567 -33.93 -22.03 -10.32
C GLN A 567 -33.90 -22.54 -8.88
N LYS A 568 -34.98 -22.33 -8.12
CA LYS A 568 -35.03 -22.69 -6.68
C LYS A 568 -34.76 -24.19 -6.46
N ASN A 569 -35.25 -25.06 -7.34
CA ASN A 569 -35.04 -26.52 -7.27
C ASN A 569 -33.64 -27.01 -7.69
N GLN A 570 -32.74 -26.11 -8.14
CA GLN A 570 -31.34 -26.39 -8.44
C GLN A 570 -30.39 -26.01 -7.29
N VAL A 571 -30.88 -25.24 -6.31
CA VAL A 571 -30.17 -24.92 -5.07
C VAL A 571 -30.71 -25.84 -3.99
N LEU A 572 -29.96 -26.87 -3.64
CA LEU A 572 -30.33 -27.81 -2.59
C LEU A 572 -29.89 -27.24 -1.24
N GLU A 573 -30.71 -26.35 -0.69
CA GLU A 573 -30.69 -26.04 0.74
C GLU A 573 -31.11 -27.31 1.54
N GLU A 574 -30.66 -27.44 2.79
CA GLU A 574 -30.92 -28.56 3.71
C GLU A 574 -30.38 -29.96 3.32
N HIS A 575 -30.03 -30.20 2.04
CA HIS A 575 -29.49 -31.50 1.58
C HIS A 575 -28.13 -31.85 2.21
N LEU A 576 -27.33 -30.84 2.55
CA LEU A 576 -26.08 -31.00 3.31
C LEU A 576 -26.22 -30.31 4.67
N LYS A 577 -25.87 -31.04 5.73
CA LYS A 577 -25.69 -30.50 7.08
C LYS A 577 -24.21 -30.16 7.29
N ASP A 578 -23.94 -29.25 8.21
CA ASP A 578 -22.58 -29.03 8.67
C ASP A 578 -22.07 -30.23 9.49
N ILE A 579 -20.81 -30.60 9.27
CA ILE A 579 -20.12 -31.65 10.03
C ILE A 579 -19.47 -30.98 11.23
N ILE A 580 -19.97 -31.30 12.42
CA ILE A 580 -19.62 -30.63 13.67
C ILE A 580 -19.14 -31.66 14.69
N GLN A 581 -17.98 -31.42 15.28
CA GLN A 581 -17.50 -32.12 16.46
C GLN A 581 -17.66 -31.21 17.68
N VAL A 582 -18.07 -31.79 18.80
CA VAL A 582 -18.12 -31.13 20.10
C VAL A 582 -17.09 -31.79 21.02
N VAL A 583 -16.25 -31.00 21.67
CA VAL A 583 -15.17 -31.46 22.56
C VAL A 583 -15.39 -30.86 23.94
N HIS A 584 -15.35 -31.71 24.96
CA HIS A 584 -15.43 -31.31 26.37
C HIS A 584 -14.02 -31.20 26.95
N SER A 585 -13.82 -30.28 27.88
CA SER A 585 -12.54 -30.11 28.59
C SER A 585 -12.41 -31.19 29.66
N GLU A 586 -11.50 -32.15 29.49
CA GLU A 586 -11.28 -33.22 30.47
C GLU A 586 -10.65 -32.69 31.77
N GLU A 587 -9.79 -31.67 31.66
CA GLU A 587 -9.15 -31.04 32.82
C GLU A 587 -10.10 -30.10 33.59
N ASN A 588 -11.12 -29.55 32.93
CA ASN A 588 -11.95 -28.48 33.51
C ASN A 588 -13.44 -28.63 33.12
N PRO A 589 -14.20 -29.56 33.75
CA PRO A 589 -15.56 -29.91 33.32
C PRO A 589 -16.62 -28.79 33.37
N GLU A 590 -16.33 -27.64 34.00
CA GLU A 590 -17.18 -26.44 33.99
C GLU A 590 -16.95 -25.54 32.75
N GLU A 591 -15.92 -25.79 31.95
CA GLU A 591 -15.65 -25.06 30.71
C GLU A 591 -16.73 -25.35 29.64
N LYS A 592 -17.19 -24.31 28.94
CA LYS A 592 -18.14 -24.49 27.82
C LYS A 592 -17.49 -25.40 26.75
N PRO A 593 -18.19 -26.44 26.25
CA PRO A 593 -17.61 -27.36 25.28
C PRO A 593 -17.29 -26.66 23.95
N LYS A 594 -16.11 -26.95 23.40
CA LYS A 594 -15.60 -26.33 22.17
C LYS A 594 -16.20 -27.04 20.96
N THR A 595 -16.64 -26.25 19.98
CA THR A 595 -17.40 -26.74 18.82
C THR A 595 -16.61 -26.42 17.55
N TYR A 596 -16.25 -27.47 16.81
CA TYR A 596 -15.43 -27.39 15.59
C TYR A 596 -16.24 -27.83 14.37
N THR A 597 -16.23 -27.03 13.30
CA THR A 597 -17.06 -27.26 12.12
C THR A 597 -16.17 -27.62 10.93
N PHE A 598 -16.00 -28.91 10.69
CA PHE A 598 -15.16 -29.47 9.61
C PHE A 598 -15.57 -29.02 8.20
N SER A 599 -16.80 -28.51 8.05
CA SER A 599 -17.38 -28.08 6.79
C SER A 599 -17.63 -26.56 6.67
N ASP A 600 -17.12 -25.70 7.56
CA ASP A 600 -17.48 -24.26 7.53
C ASP A 600 -17.06 -23.62 6.19
N GLY A 601 -18.06 -23.14 5.46
CA GLY A 601 -17.86 -22.48 4.18
C GLY A 601 -17.83 -23.39 2.95
N VAL A 602 -17.81 -24.72 3.09
CA VAL A 602 -17.78 -25.65 1.94
C VAL A 602 -19.11 -26.37 1.69
N GLY A 603 -19.50 -26.43 0.41
CA GLY A 603 -20.67 -27.13 -0.11
C GLY A 603 -20.30 -27.86 -1.40
N CYS A 604 -21.30 -28.39 -2.11
CA CYS A 604 -21.05 -29.26 -3.26
C CYS A 604 -21.74 -28.79 -4.56
N ILE A 605 -21.09 -29.04 -5.70
CA ILE A 605 -21.61 -28.77 -7.04
C ILE A 605 -21.55 -30.04 -7.90
N SER A 606 -22.61 -30.31 -8.67
CA SER A 606 -22.64 -31.43 -9.61
C SER A 606 -21.69 -31.20 -10.79
N SER A 607 -21.03 -32.25 -11.28
CA SER A 607 -20.08 -32.19 -12.41
C SER A 607 -20.64 -31.50 -13.66
N SER A 608 -21.92 -31.66 -13.96
CA SER A 608 -22.54 -31.01 -15.12
C SER A 608 -22.80 -29.50 -14.91
N LEU A 609 -23.09 -29.07 -13.67
CA LEU A 609 -23.16 -27.63 -13.36
C LEU A 609 -21.75 -27.01 -13.33
N ALA A 610 -20.75 -27.73 -12.78
CA ALA A 610 -19.35 -27.33 -12.82
C ALA A 610 -18.83 -27.15 -14.26
N MET A 611 -19.17 -28.06 -15.17
CA MET A 611 -18.87 -27.93 -16.60
C MET A 611 -19.53 -26.69 -17.22
N MET A 612 -20.83 -26.44 -16.97
CA MET A 612 -21.51 -25.24 -17.45
C MET A 612 -20.86 -23.95 -16.93
N VAL A 613 -20.46 -23.92 -15.66
CA VAL A 613 -19.73 -22.79 -15.05
C VAL A 613 -18.37 -22.59 -15.73
N ALA A 614 -17.58 -23.64 -15.92
CA ALA A 614 -16.28 -23.58 -16.59
C ALA A 614 -16.37 -23.12 -18.05
N THR A 615 -17.34 -23.65 -18.81
CA THR A 615 -17.63 -23.22 -20.20
C THR A 615 -18.02 -21.74 -20.24
N LYS A 616 -18.87 -21.28 -19.32
CA LYS A 616 -19.30 -19.88 -19.23
C LYS A 616 -18.15 -18.93 -18.89
N MET A 617 -17.25 -19.35 -18.00
CA MET A 617 -16.00 -18.66 -17.65
C MET A 617 -14.93 -18.74 -18.75
N ARG A 618 -15.14 -19.54 -19.81
CA ARG A 618 -14.20 -19.75 -20.92
C ARG A 618 -12.84 -20.31 -20.48
N LEU A 619 -12.85 -21.16 -19.45
CA LEU A 619 -11.63 -21.83 -18.99
C LEU A 619 -11.13 -22.78 -20.09
N SER A 620 -9.83 -22.73 -20.38
CA SER A 620 -9.22 -23.48 -21.49
C SER A 620 -8.77 -24.87 -21.05
N GLY A 621 -9.42 -25.91 -21.56
CA GLY A 621 -9.09 -27.32 -21.32
C GLY A 621 -10.25 -28.25 -21.64
N THR A 622 -10.05 -29.56 -21.48
CA THR A 622 -11.11 -30.58 -21.58
C THR A 622 -11.78 -30.90 -20.24
N ALA A 623 -11.22 -30.42 -19.12
CA ALA A 623 -11.71 -30.66 -17.76
C ALA A 623 -12.18 -29.35 -17.08
N TYR A 624 -13.15 -29.48 -16.18
CA TYR A 624 -13.59 -28.40 -15.29
C TYR A 624 -12.77 -28.37 -13.98
N PRO A 625 -12.65 -27.22 -13.30
CA PRO A 625 -12.03 -27.14 -11.97
C PRO A 625 -12.77 -27.97 -10.92
N SER A 626 -12.03 -28.58 -9.98
CA SER A 626 -12.63 -29.36 -8.89
C SER A 626 -13.23 -28.53 -7.75
N ALA A 627 -12.91 -27.23 -7.65
CA ALA A 627 -13.60 -26.35 -6.70
C ALA A 627 -13.77 -24.91 -7.21
N PHE A 628 -14.82 -24.25 -6.73
CA PHE A 628 -15.21 -22.89 -7.13
C PHE A 628 -15.50 -22.04 -5.89
N GLN A 629 -14.74 -20.97 -5.67
CA GLN A 629 -15.12 -19.97 -4.66
C GLN A 629 -16.24 -19.09 -5.23
N PHE A 630 -17.40 -19.05 -4.57
CA PHE A 630 -18.65 -18.53 -5.13
C PHE A 630 -19.39 -17.59 -4.19
N ARG A 631 -20.29 -16.79 -4.78
CA ARG A 631 -21.33 -15.95 -4.15
C ARG A 631 -22.66 -16.31 -4.83
N LEU A 632 -23.72 -16.51 -4.06
CA LEU A 632 -25.06 -16.83 -4.55
C LEU A 632 -26.11 -16.22 -3.61
N GLY A 633 -26.63 -15.05 -3.96
CA GLY A 633 -27.51 -14.30 -3.05
C GLY A 633 -26.77 -13.95 -1.76
N GLY A 634 -27.32 -14.34 -0.61
CA GLY A 634 -26.67 -14.20 0.70
C GLY A 634 -25.80 -15.39 1.13
N ALA A 635 -25.58 -16.37 0.25
CA ALA A 635 -24.63 -17.45 0.47
C ALA A 635 -23.24 -17.14 -0.12
N LYS A 636 -22.18 -17.52 0.59
CA LYS A 636 -20.80 -17.48 0.13
C LYS A 636 -20.02 -18.71 0.60
N GLY A 637 -18.95 -19.05 -0.11
CA GLY A 637 -17.99 -20.05 0.32
C GLY A 637 -17.25 -20.70 -0.85
N VAL A 638 -16.92 -21.98 -0.71
CA VAL A 638 -16.42 -22.87 -1.78
C VAL A 638 -17.48 -23.93 -2.13
N LEU A 639 -17.60 -24.27 -3.42
CA LEU A 639 -18.28 -25.47 -3.89
C LEU A 639 -17.25 -26.46 -4.43
N SER A 640 -17.13 -27.62 -3.79
CA SER A 640 -16.35 -28.76 -4.28
C SER A 640 -17.17 -29.58 -5.28
N VAL A 641 -16.57 -30.09 -6.36
CA VAL A 641 -17.28 -30.99 -7.27
C VAL A 641 -17.49 -32.33 -6.59
N SER A 642 -18.74 -32.76 -6.45
CA SER A 642 -19.07 -34.10 -5.92
C SER A 642 -19.91 -34.90 -6.91
N PRO A 643 -19.56 -36.17 -7.19
CA PRO A 643 -20.40 -37.10 -7.96
C PRO A 643 -21.76 -37.41 -7.32
N THR A 644 -21.94 -37.16 -6.01
CA THR A 644 -23.19 -37.48 -5.30
C THR A 644 -24.31 -36.46 -5.53
N ILE A 645 -23.98 -35.25 -5.99
CA ILE A 645 -24.98 -34.19 -6.21
C ILE A 645 -25.70 -34.39 -7.55
N PRO A 646 -27.05 -34.42 -7.58
CA PRO A 646 -27.82 -34.56 -8.81
C PRO A 646 -27.46 -33.53 -9.88
N GLY A 647 -27.38 -33.98 -11.14
CA GLY A 647 -26.93 -33.17 -12.27
C GLY A 647 -27.68 -31.84 -12.44
N GLY A 648 -26.94 -30.78 -12.76
CA GLY A 648 -27.48 -29.43 -12.94
C GLY A 648 -27.81 -28.70 -11.63
N LYS A 649 -27.40 -29.25 -10.47
CA LYS A 649 -27.62 -28.67 -9.14
C LYS A 649 -26.32 -28.39 -8.37
N LEU A 650 -26.47 -27.62 -7.30
CA LEU A 650 -25.52 -27.48 -6.20
C LEU A 650 -26.24 -27.66 -4.86
N ALA A 651 -25.51 -27.96 -3.79
CA ALA A 651 -26.01 -28.08 -2.44
C ALA A 651 -25.24 -27.18 -1.48
N LEU A 652 -25.97 -26.49 -0.61
CA LEU A 652 -25.43 -25.51 0.33
C LEU A 652 -25.54 -26.03 1.76
N ARG A 653 -24.57 -25.67 2.61
CA ARG A 653 -24.62 -25.89 4.06
C ARG A 653 -25.13 -24.65 4.81
N PRO A 654 -25.72 -24.81 6.01
CA PRO A 654 -26.10 -23.69 6.88
C PRO A 654 -24.96 -22.68 7.09
N SER A 655 -23.74 -23.16 7.34
CA SER A 655 -22.53 -22.34 7.46
C SER A 655 -22.33 -21.38 6.29
N GLN A 656 -22.66 -21.75 5.06
CA GLN A 656 -22.49 -20.92 3.88
C GLN A 656 -23.52 -19.79 3.76
N LYS A 657 -24.72 -19.95 4.35
CA LYS A 657 -25.85 -19.03 4.19
C LYS A 657 -25.76 -17.89 5.21
N LYS A 658 -25.13 -16.77 4.81
CA LYS A 658 -24.85 -15.64 5.71
C LYS A 658 -25.98 -14.59 5.78
N PHE A 659 -26.96 -14.58 4.86
CA PHE A 659 -28.23 -13.81 4.97
C PHE A 659 -29.27 -14.30 3.94
N GLU A 660 -30.54 -13.86 4.05
CA GLU A 660 -31.60 -14.20 3.09
C GLU A 660 -31.60 -13.25 1.88
N SER A 661 -31.71 -13.80 0.67
CA SER A 661 -31.77 -13.02 -0.57
C SER A 661 -32.42 -13.83 -1.70
N PRO A 662 -33.32 -13.25 -2.52
CA PRO A 662 -33.96 -13.95 -3.64
C PRO A 662 -33.06 -14.14 -4.88
N HIS A 663 -31.84 -13.58 -4.86
CA HIS A 663 -30.94 -13.50 -6.00
C HIS A 663 -30.23 -14.85 -6.30
N ARG A 664 -30.61 -15.50 -7.41
CA ARG A 664 -30.13 -16.85 -7.80
C ARG A 664 -29.12 -16.90 -8.97
N MET A 665 -28.47 -15.79 -9.34
CA MET A 665 -27.31 -15.86 -10.24
C MET A 665 -26.11 -16.41 -9.46
N LEU A 666 -25.49 -17.48 -9.96
CA LEU A 666 -24.24 -18.02 -9.43
C LEU A 666 -23.06 -17.16 -9.93
N GLU A 667 -22.31 -16.61 -9.00
CA GLU A 667 -21.20 -15.69 -9.27
C GLU A 667 -19.90 -16.27 -8.71
N ILE A 668 -18.86 -16.35 -9.53
CA ILE A 668 -17.58 -16.99 -9.15
C ILE A 668 -16.53 -15.92 -8.88
N ASN A 669 -15.79 -16.07 -7.78
CA ASN A 669 -14.60 -15.26 -7.44
C ASN A 669 -13.34 -15.87 -8.06
N ARG A 670 -13.09 -17.16 -7.78
CA ARG A 670 -11.89 -17.89 -8.15
C ARG A 670 -12.20 -19.38 -8.31
N VAL A 671 -11.37 -20.10 -9.06
CA VAL A 671 -11.45 -21.55 -9.24
C VAL A 671 -10.19 -22.25 -8.75
N SER A 672 -10.30 -23.53 -8.40
CA SER A 672 -9.18 -24.39 -7.97
C SER A 672 -8.04 -24.36 -8.98
N THR A 673 -6.91 -23.82 -8.55
CA THR A 673 -5.72 -23.54 -9.35
C THR A 673 -4.49 -23.85 -8.53
N ARG A 674 -3.50 -24.52 -9.13
CA ARG A 674 -2.19 -24.74 -8.51
C ARG A 674 -1.36 -23.47 -8.64
N SER A 675 -0.73 -23.06 -7.53
CA SER A 675 0.35 -22.08 -7.52
C SER A 675 1.56 -22.65 -6.75
N ILE A 676 2.76 -22.08 -6.94
CA ILE A 676 3.96 -22.47 -6.17
C ILE A 676 3.74 -22.14 -4.68
N ALA A 677 4.17 -23.02 -3.78
CA ALA A 677 4.25 -22.67 -2.36
C ALA A 677 5.45 -21.74 -2.10
N PHE A 678 5.22 -20.64 -1.38
CA PHE A 678 6.28 -19.72 -0.97
C PHE A 678 6.42 -19.69 0.54
N LEU A 679 7.66 -19.74 1.02
CA LEU A 679 8.00 -19.30 2.37
C LEU A 679 7.92 -17.78 2.45
N ASN A 680 7.81 -17.27 3.68
CA ASN A 680 7.79 -15.85 4.00
C ASN A 680 8.35 -15.63 5.42
N ARG A 681 8.56 -14.38 5.83
CA ARG A 681 9.16 -14.04 7.15
C ARG A 681 8.46 -14.67 8.35
N GLN A 682 7.15 -14.81 8.32
CA GLN A 682 6.37 -15.38 9.42
C GLN A 682 6.63 -16.89 9.55
N ILE A 683 6.39 -17.65 8.48
CA ILE A 683 6.56 -19.11 8.51
C ILE A 683 8.02 -19.54 8.70
N ILE A 684 9.00 -18.79 8.19
CA ILE A 684 10.43 -19.10 8.39
C ILE A 684 10.81 -19.02 9.88
N VAL A 685 10.35 -18.00 10.62
CA VAL A 685 10.68 -17.85 12.04
C VAL A 685 9.94 -18.88 12.90
N ILE A 686 8.72 -19.28 12.51
CA ILE A 686 8.03 -20.43 13.12
C ILE A 686 8.86 -21.70 12.91
N LEU A 687 9.16 -22.07 11.66
CA LEU A 687 9.88 -23.30 11.34
C LEU A 687 11.27 -23.39 11.99
N SER A 688 12.03 -22.28 12.00
CA SER A 688 13.31 -22.18 12.73
C SER A 688 13.12 -22.41 14.24
N THR A 689 12.10 -21.81 14.86
CA THR A 689 11.75 -22.06 16.28
C THR A 689 11.38 -23.54 16.53
N LEU A 690 10.67 -24.17 15.59
CA LEU A 690 10.32 -25.59 15.61
C LEU A 690 11.50 -26.54 15.23
N GLY A 691 12.70 -26.00 15.03
CA GLY A 691 13.93 -26.78 14.85
C GLY A 691 14.24 -27.18 13.40
N VAL A 692 13.70 -26.49 12.40
CA VAL A 692 14.20 -26.55 11.03
C VAL A 692 15.53 -25.79 10.96
N ALA A 693 16.55 -26.39 10.35
CA ALA A 693 17.90 -25.84 10.28
C ALA A 693 17.98 -24.57 9.41
N ASP A 694 18.84 -23.62 9.79
CA ASP A 694 19.05 -22.36 9.07
C ASP A 694 19.53 -22.62 7.62
N GLU A 695 20.35 -23.66 7.42
CA GLU A 695 20.84 -24.16 6.14
C GLU A 695 19.71 -24.49 5.15
N ALA A 696 18.60 -25.07 5.61
CA ALA A 696 17.50 -25.45 4.72
C ALA A 696 16.86 -24.24 4.02
N PHE A 697 16.81 -23.09 4.70
CA PHE A 697 16.30 -21.84 4.11
C PHE A 697 17.34 -21.14 3.24
N LEU A 698 18.63 -21.30 3.56
CA LEU A 698 19.73 -20.78 2.75
C LEU A 698 19.84 -21.54 1.42
N ASP A 699 19.72 -22.87 1.44
CA ASP A 699 19.74 -23.71 0.23
C ASP A 699 18.57 -23.39 -0.71
N LEU A 700 17.35 -23.29 -0.19
CA LEU A 700 16.18 -22.86 -0.97
C LEU A 700 16.34 -21.44 -1.55
N LEU A 701 17.06 -20.55 -0.87
CA LEU A 701 17.42 -19.25 -1.42
C LEU A 701 18.48 -19.38 -2.53
N HIS A 702 19.50 -20.23 -2.37
CA HIS A 702 20.53 -20.46 -3.39
C HIS A 702 19.92 -21.10 -4.65
N GLU A 703 19.07 -22.12 -4.52
CA GLU A 703 18.30 -22.72 -5.63
C GLU A 703 17.50 -21.65 -6.41
N MET A 704 16.81 -20.75 -5.71
CA MET A 704 16.08 -19.65 -6.33
C MET A 704 17.02 -18.65 -7.04
N LEU A 705 18.21 -18.38 -6.51
CA LEU A 705 19.19 -17.50 -7.15
C LEU A 705 19.77 -18.13 -8.42
N GLU A 706 20.04 -19.44 -8.43
CA GLU A 706 20.54 -20.17 -9.59
C GLU A 706 19.53 -20.21 -10.74
N GLU A 707 18.24 -20.47 -10.47
CA GLU A 707 17.18 -20.34 -11.49
C GLU A 707 17.05 -18.91 -12.03
N LEU A 708 17.20 -17.90 -11.17
CA LEU A 708 17.14 -16.51 -11.56
C LEU A 708 18.33 -16.06 -12.41
N ASP A 709 19.50 -16.67 -12.26
CA ASP A 709 20.69 -16.35 -13.07
C ASP A 709 20.65 -16.99 -14.47
N CYS A 710 19.95 -18.12 -14.61
CA CYS A 710 19.75 -18.77 -15.90
C CYS A 710 18.69 -18.08 -16.80
N ILE A 711 17.88 -17.16 -16.27
CA ILE A 711 16.70 -16.57 -16.96
C ILE A 711 16.97 -15.94 -18.34
N THR A 712 18.19 -15.45 -18.61
CA THR A 712 18.57 -14.89 -19.93
C THR A 712 19.56 -15.73 -20.72
N SER A 713 19.88 -16.93 -20.24
CA SER A 713 20.84 -17.86 -20.86
C SER A 713 20.19 -19.17 -21.28
N ASP A 714 19.11 -19.56 -20.61
CA ASP A 714 18.35 -20.80 -20.85
C ASP A 714 16.87 -20.45 -21.15
N PRO A 715 16.44 -20.52 -22.41
CA PRO A 715 15.05 -20.21 -22.79
C PRO A 715 14.03 -21.14 -22.15
N ASP A 716 14.33 -22.43 -21.96
CA ASP A 716 13.37 -23.42 -21.48
C ASP A 716 13.16 -23.32 -19.96
N ARG A 717 14.23 -23.14 -19.17
CA ARG A 717 14.12 -22.78 -17.74
C ARG A 717 13.43 -21.43 -17.55
N CYS A 718 13.70 -20.45 -18.41
CA CYS A 718 13.00 -19.17 -18.41
C CYS A 718 11.49 -19.36 -18.64
N ILE A 719 11.08 -20.13 -19.66
CA ILE A 719 9.67 -20.45 -19.95
C ILE A 719 9.02 -21.18 -18.75
N ALA A 720 9.70 -22.16 -18.17
CA ALA A 720 9.21 -22.93 -17.03
C ALA A 720 8.97 -22.04 -15.80
N MET A 721 9.99 -21.25 -15.40
CA MET A 721 9.89 -20.32 -14.27
C MET A 721 8.78 -19.29 -14.48
N LEU A 722 8.68 -18.68 -15.67
CA LEU A 722 7.66 -17.68 -15.99
C LEU A 722 6.24 -18.24 -15.95
N ARG A 723 6.00 -19.44 -16.52
CA ARG A 723 4.70 -20.11 -16.46
C ARG A 723 4.32 -20.45 -15.02
N ALA A 724 5.25 -21.00 -14.24
CA ALA A 724 5.00 -21.37 -12.84
C ALA A 724 4.81 -20.16 -11.90
N ASN A 725 5.27 -18.97 -12.32
CA ASN A 725 5.09 -17.69 -11.61
C ASN A 725 4.04 -16.76 -12.27
N SER A 726 3.07 -17.32 -13.00
CA SER A 726 2.03 -16.54 -13.70
C SER A 726 1.34 -15.52 -12.78
N ASP A 727 1.44 -14.24 -13.15
CA ASP A 727 0.72 -13.12 -12.54
C ASP A 727 -0.71 -12.97 -13.09
N GLU A 728 -1.56 -12.26 -12.35
CA GLU A 728 -2.99 -12.09 -12.67
C GLU A 728 -3.22 -11.25 -13.95
N ASP A 729 -2.30 -10.34 -14.27
CA ASP A 729 -2.29 -9.55 -15.51
C ASP A 729 -1.81 -10.35 -16.74
N GLY A 730 -1.23 -11.54 -16.53
CA GLY A 730 -0.76 -12.45 -17.57
C GLY A 730 0.59 -12.09 -18.20
N VAL A 731 1.32 -11.10 -17.67
CA VAL A 731 2.57 -10.58 -18.26
C VAL A 731 3.65 -11.65 -18.34
N SER A 732 3.80 -12.48 -17.31
CA SER A 732 4.75 -13.61 -17.32
C SER A 732 4.40 -14.67 -18.35
N ARG A 733 3.10 -14.85 -18.66
CA ARG A 733 2.64 -15.75 -19.73
C ARG A 733 2.92 -15.17 -21.11
N GLU A 734 2.76 -13.87 -21.31
CA GLU A 734 3.14 -13.19 -22.55
C GLU A 734 4.66 -13.21 -22.76
N MET A 735 5.45 -12.94 -21.71
CA MET A 735 6.92 -13.10 -21.76
C MET A 735 7.32 -14.54 -22.08
N ALA A 736 6.70 -15.55 -21.45
CA ALA A 736 6.99 -16.96 -21.75
C ALA A 736 6.65 -17.31 -23.21
N ALA A 737 5.57 -16.77 -23.75
CA ALA A 737 5.24 -16.95 -25.17
C ALA A 737 6.28 -16.29 -26.08
N LEU A 738 6.76 -15.08 -25.77
CA LEU A 738 7.78 -14.38 -26.56
C LEU A 738 9.14 -15.10 -26.51
N VAL A 739 9.55 -15.62 -25.35
CA VAL A 739 10.73 -16.50 -25.23
C VAL A 739 10.55 -17.78 -26.06
N GLN A 740 9.38 -18.42 -26.00
CA GLN A 740 9.05 -19.62 -26.77
C GLN A 740 9.04 -19.40 -28.30
N HIS A 741 8.71 -18.19 -28.77
CA HIS A 741 8.81 -17.83 -30.19
C HIS A 741 10.23 -17.37 -30.60
N GLY A 742 11.24 -17.61 -29.74
CA GLY A 742 12.65 -17.42 -30.06
C GLY A 742 13.20 -16.00 -29.88
N PHE A 743 12.41 -15.02 -29.39
CA PHE A 743 12.88 -13.63 -29.26
C PHE A 743 14.09 -13.50 -28.32
N LEU A 744 14.17 -14.31 -27.26
CA LEU A 744 15.36 -14.35 -26.40
C LEU A 744 16.58 -14.91 -27.15
N ALA A 745 16.38 -15.97 -27.95
CA ALA A 745 17.44 -16.62 -28.72
C ALA A 745 17.95 -15.75 -29.90
N SER A 746 17.10 -14.89 -30.46
CA SER A 746 17.53 -13.86 -31.44
C SER A 746 18.25 -12.67 -30.80
N GLY A 747 18.39 -12.63 -29.47
CA GLY A 747 19.05 -11.55 -28.74
C GLY A 747 18.20 -10.27 -28.63
N ASP A 748 16.87 -10.38 -28.62
CA ASP A 748 15.98 -9.22 -28.54
C ASP A 748 16.22 -8.42 -27.24
N PRO A 749 16.57 -7.12 -27.34
CA PRO A 749 16.93 -6.31 -26.17
C PRO A 749 15.72 -5.96 -25.31
N TYR A 750 14.50 -5.93 -25.84
CA TYR A 750 13.29 -5.65 -25.08
C TYR A 750 12.94 -6.84 -24.18
N ILE A 751 12.95 -8.07 -24.71
CA ILE A 751 12.77 -9.30 -23.92
C ILE A 751 13.89 -9.44 -22.89
N ALA A 752 15.16 -9.26 -23.28
CA ALA A 752 16.27 -9.32 -22.33
C ALA A 752 16.10 -8.32 -21.17
N HIS A 753 15.69 -7.08 -21.45
CA HIS A 753 15.41 -6.07 -20.42
C HIS A 753 14.20 -6.41 -19.55
N LEU A 754 13.10 -6.94 -20.11
CA LEU A 754 11.94 -7.39 -19.33
C LEU A 754 12.31 -8.51 -18.35
N LEU A 755 13.09 -9.49 -18.80
CA LEU A 755 13.59 -10.59 -17.95
C LEU A 755 14.55 -10.07 -16.87
N HIS A 756 15.40 -9.08 -17.17
CA HIS A 756 16.23 -8.40 -16.17
C HIS A 756 15.38 -7.66 -15.12
N VAL A 757 14.28 -7.01 -15.51
CA VAL A 757 13.34 -6.35 -14.58
C VAL A 757 12.61 -7.39 -13.72
N TYR A 758 12.14 -8.50 -14.31
CA TYR A 758 11.54 -9.61 -13.60
C TYR A 758 12.50 -10.19 -12.54
N ARG A 759 13.76 -10.48 -12.91
CA ARG A 759 14.81 -10.93 -11.99
C ARG A 759 15.00 -9.95 -10.83
N LEU A 760 15.14 -8.66 -11.12
CA LEU A 760 15.28 -7.60 -10.11
C LEU A 760 14.04 -7.51 -9.18
N CYS A 761 12.84 -7.76 -9.69
CA CYS A 761 11.62 -7.83 -8.88
C CYS A 761 11.62 -9.05 -7.95
N LYS A 762 11.98 -10.25 -8.43
CA LYS A 762 12.06 -11.46 -7.58
C LYS A 762 13.13 -11.33 -6.50
N LEU A 763 14.34 -10.84 -6.82
CA LEU A 763 15.39 -10.54 -5.83
C LEU A 763 14.94 -9.51 -4.78
N LYS A 764 14.15 -8.50 -5.19
CA LYS A 764 13.56 -7.50 -4.30
C LYS A 764 12.48 -8.10 -3.40
N GLU A 765 11.66 -9.03 -3.90
CA GLU A 765 10.68 -9.76 -3.08
C GLU A 765 11.37 -10.69 -2.06
N ALA A 766 12.34 -11.49 -2.49
CA ALA A 766 13.14 -12.34 -1.61
C ALA A 766 13.79 -11.52 -0.49
N LYS A 767 14.55 -10.47 -0.83
CA LYS A 767 15.22 -9.63 0.18
C LYS A 767 14.24 -8.91 1.13
N LYS A 768 13.15 -8.33 0.62
CA LYS A 768 12.24 -7.48 1.43
C LYS A 768 11.07 -8.23 2.09
N ARG A 769 10.80 -9.49 1.73
CA ARG A 769 9.68 -10.28 2.26
C ARG A 769 10.04 -11.72 2.64
N ALA A 770 11.30 -12.14 2.44
CA ALA A 770 11.75 -13.54 2.52
C ALA A 770 10.87 -14.49 1.68
N LYS A 771 10.39 -14.00 0.53
CA LYS A 771 9.51 -14.73 -0.39
C LYS A 771 10.33 -15.71 -1.24
N ILE A 772 10.55 -16.90 -0.68
CA ILE A 772 11.38 -17.96 -1.29
C ILE A 772 10.45 -19.06 -1.80
N PRO A 773 10.51 -19.45 -3.09
CA PRO A 773 9.69 -20.54 -3.63
C PRO A 773 10.17 -21.91 -3.10
N VAL A 774 9.27 -22.88 -3.02
CA VAL A 774 9.57 -24.28 -2.69
C VAL A 774 9.08 -25.16 -3.83
N ALA A 775 10.02 -25.82 -4.53
CA ALA A 775 9.70 -26.62 -5.72
C ALA A 775 8.88 -27.87 -5.39
N LYS A 776 9.20 -28.55 -4.28
CA LYS A 776 8.38 -29.62 -3.66
C LYS A 776 7.24 -29.03 -2.83
N GLY A 777 6.42 -28.17 -3.46
CA GLY A 777 5.33 -27.49 -2.79
C GLY A 777 4.26 -26.96 -3.72
N ALA A 778 3.05 -26.80 -3.19
CA ALA A 778 1.92 -26.18 -3.87
C ALA A 778 1.08 -25.33 -2.91
N HIS A 779 0.49 -24.27 -3.43
CA HIS A 779 -0.47 -23.43 -2.73
C HIS A 779 -1.81 -23.51 -3.48
N VAL A 780 -2.84 -23.99 -2.79
CA VAL A 780 -4.11 -24.50 -3.35
C VAL A 780 -5.31 -24.17 -2.43
N LEU A 781 -6.54 -24.21 -2.96
CA LEU A 781 -7.77 -24.08 -2.14
C LEU A 781 -7.98 -25.31 -1.24
N GLY A 782 -8.50 -25.09 -0.04
CA GLY A 782 -9.00 -26.17 0.83
C GLY A 782 -10.42 -26.63 0.46
N VAL A 783 -10.69 -27.92 0.61
CA VAL A 783 -12.03 -28.54 0.63
C VAL A 783 -12.08 -29.67 1.68
N MET A 784 -13.28 -30.14 2.02
CA MET A 784 -13.50 -31.28 2.93
C MET A 784 -13.69 -32.60 2.17
N ASP A 785 -13.31 -33.72 2.78
CA ASP A 785 -13.64 -35.08 2.35
C ASP A 785 -15.14 -35.38 2.52
N GLU A 786 -15.91 -35.18 1.46
CA GLU A 786 -17.34 -35.54 1.39
C GLU A 786 -17.59 -37.07 1.31
N THR A 787 -16.54 -37.88 1.14
CA THR A 787 -16.61 -39.35 1.12
C THR A 787 -16.32 -40.00 2.47
N ASN A 788 -15.83 -39.22 3.45
CA ASN A 788 -15.51 -39.68 4.81
C ASN A 788 -14.53 -40.88 4.82
N THR A 789 -13.57 -40.87 3.90
CA THR A 789 -12.55 -41.92 3.68
C THR A 789 -11.26 -41.68 4.46
N LEU A 790 -10.75 -40.44 4.46
CA LEU A 790 -9.52 -40.05 5.15
C LEU A 790 -9.63 -40.26 6.66
N LYS A 791 -8.50 -40.48 7.36
CA LYS A 791 -8.44 -40.52 8.83
C LYS A 791 -8.11 -39.15 9.41
N GLU A 792 -8.09 -39.03 10.72
CA GLU A 792 -7.55 -37.84 11.39
C GLU A 792 -6.06 -37.62 10.98
N ASP A 793 -5.65 -36.35 10.84
CA ASP A 793 -4.36 -35.89 10.28
C ASP A 793 -3.95 -36.46 8.88
N GLU A 794 -4.85 -37.17 8.17
CA GLU A 794 -4.66 -37.55 6.75
C GLU A 794 -5.27 -36.52 5.78
N VAL A 795 -4.59 -36.27 4.66
CA VAL A 795 -5.01 -35.34 3.60
C VAL A 795 -4.83 -35.97 2.21
N PHE A 796 -5.64 -35.56 1.23
CA PHE A 796 -5.45 -35.90 -0.17
C PHE A 796 -5.10 -34.64 -0.98
N CYS A 797 -4.07 -34.70 -1.82
CA CYS A 797 -3.74 -33.61 -2.74
C CYS A 797 -3.21 -34.16 -4.07
N GLN A 798 -3.98 -33.93 -5.13
CA GLN A 798 -3.62 -34.27 -6.51
C GLN A 798 -3.42 -32.99 -7.31
N LEU A 799 -2.27 -32.85 -7.96
CA LEU A 799 -1.82 -31.63 -8.64
C LEU A 799 -1.69 -31.89 -10.14
N SER A 800 -2.19 -31.00 -10.99
CA SER A 800 -1.85 -31.03 -12.42
C SER A 800 -0.51 -30.33 -12.67
N ASP A 801 0.17 -30.75 -13.74
CA ASP A 801 1.17 -29.91 -14.40
C ASP A 801 0.51 -28.77 -15.21
N SER A 802 1.35 -27.88 -15.73
CA SER A 802 1.06 -26.71 -16.56
C SER A 802 0.36 -26.99 -17.90
N SER A 803 0.30 -28.26 -18.33
CA SER A 803 -0.47 -28.68 -19.51
C SER A 803 -1.97 -28.89 -19.24
N HIS A 804 -2.37 -29.01 -17.96
CA HIS A 804 -3.74 -29.30 -17.52
C HIS A 804 -4.39 -30.56 -18.14
N THR A 805 -3.60 -31.49 -18.69
CA THR A 805 -4.10 -32.77 -19.22
C THR A 805 -4.23 -33.80 -18.09
N GLU A 806 -5.16 -34.75 -18.23
CA GLU A 806 -5.39 -35.77 -17.19
C GLU A 806 -4.17 -36.69 -16.99
N ALA A 807 -3.40 -36.94 -18.07
CA ALA A 807 -2.14 -37.68 -18.04
C ALA A 807 -0.98 -36.94 -17.33
N SER A 808 -1.21 -35.72 -16.83
CA SER A 808 -0.20 -34.89 -16.14
C SER A 808 -0.54 -34.63 -14.65
N ARG A 809 -1.33 -35.51 -14.03
CA ARG A 809 -1.69 -35.43 -12.61
C ARG A 809 -0.71 -36.23 -11.74
N HIS A 810 -0.24 -35.60 -10.66
CA HIS A 810 0.62 -36.20 -9.63
C HIS A 810 -0.07 -36.15 -8.27
N ILE A 811 -0.08 -37.27 -7.54
CA ILE A 811 -0.64 -37.36 -6.18
C ILE A 811 0.48 -37.21 -5.16
N VAL A 812 0.37 -36.24 -4.25
CA VAL A 812 1.32 -36.06 -3.14
C VAL A 812 1.08 -37.19 -2.12
N THR A 813 2.15 -37.83 -1.65
CA THR A 813 2.08 -38.93 -0.67
C THR A 813 3.25 -38.83 0.32
N GLY A 814 3.07 -39.35 1.54
CA GLY A 814 4.07 -39.32 2.63
C GLY A 814 3.73 -38.28 3.70
N GLU A 815 4.67 -38.00 4.61
CA GLU A 815 4.54 -36.83 5.49
C GLU A 815 4.64 -35.53 4.66
N CYS A 816 3.91 -34.49 5.03
CA CYS A 816 3.95 -33.18 4.38
C CYS A 816 3.67 -32.04 5.38
N LEU A 817 4.34 -30.91 5.22
CA LEU A 817 4.10 -29.69 5.99
C LEU A 817 2.92 -28.91 5.38
N VAL A 818 1.93 -28.54 6.19
CA VAL A 818 0.77 -27.75 5.79
C VAL A 818 0.59 -26.54 6.71
N PHE A 819 0.39 -25.35 6.11
CA PHE A 819 0.12 -24.11 6.83
C PHE A 819 -0.76 -23.14 6.02
N ARG A 820 -1.45 -22.22 6.72
CA ARG A 820 -2.14 -21.05 6.17
C ARG A 820 -1.35 -19.78 6.48
N SER A 821 -1.33 -18.80 5.59
CA SER A 821 -0.70 -17.49 5.82
C SER A 821 -1.75 -16.38 5.98
N PRO A 822 -1.54 -15.39 6.89
CA PRO A 822 -0.42 -15.24 7.81
C PRO A 822 -0.39 -16.34 8.89
N SER A 823 0.79 -16.58 9.45
CA SER A 823 1.03 -17.55 10.53
C SER A 823 1.81 -16.83 11.63
N LEU A 824 1.44 -16.98 12.90
CA LEU A 824 2.18 -16.39 14.03
C LEU A 824 2.44 -17.41 15.14
N HIS A 825 1.48 -18.28 15.44
CA HIS A 825 1.55 -19.25 16.52
C HIS A 825 2.43 -20.47 16.14
N PRO A 826 3.16 -21.09 17.08
CA PRO A 826 3.90 -22.33 16.83
C PRO A 826 3.06 -23.48 16.26
N GLY A 827 1.76 -23.51 16.57
CA GLY A 827 0.79 -24.51 16.08
C GLY A 827 0.20 -24.24 14.69
N ASP A 828 0.45 -23.08 14.07
CA ASP A 828 -0.13 -22.69 12.76
C ASP A 828 0.45 -23.48 11.56
N ALA A 829 1.41 -24.38 11.82
CA ALA A 829 2.09 -25.20 10.84
C ALA A 829 2.15 -26.66 11.34
N ARG A 830 1.52 -27.57 10.61
CA ARG A 830 1.40 -28.99 10.99
C ARG A 830 2.04 -29.90 9.95
N VAL A 831 2.72 -30.95 10.40
CA VAL A 831 3.11 -32.11 9.59
C VAL A 831 1.95 -33.09 9.59
N LEU A 832 1.33 -33.25 8.42
CA LEU A 832 0.20 -34.13 8.15
C LEU A 832 0.64 -35.28 7.24
N LYS A 833 -0.23 -36.25 7.00
CA LYS A 833 0.05 -37.39 6.12
C LYS A 833 -0.76 -37.31 4.82
N ALA A 834 -0.07 -37.06 3.72
CA ALA A 834 -0.64 -37.16 2.38
C ALA A 834 -0.78 -38.63 1.95
N VAL A 835 -1.97 -39.00 1.46
CA VAL A 835 -2.32 -40.38 1.06
C VAL A 835 -2.91 -40.42 -0.34
N ASP A 836 -2.76 -41.55 -1.03
CA ASP A 836 -3.57 -41.84 -2.23
C ASP A 836 -4.94 -42.41 -1.80
N CYS A 837 -6.01 -41.80 -2.29
CA CYS A 837 -7.40 -42.17 -2.02
C CYS A 837 -8.15 -42.24 -3.36
N PRO A 838 -8.46 -43.46 -3.87
CA PRO A 838 -9.17 -43.65 -5.14
C PRO A 838 -10.48 -42.87 -5.28
N GLU A 839 -11.23 -42.77 -4.20
CA GLU A 839 -12.54 -42.11 -4.12
C GLU A 839 -12.42 -40.60 -4.41
N LEU A 840 -11.32 -39.97 -3.96
CA LEU A 840 -11.04 -38.54 -4.12
C LEU A 840 -10.31 -38.18 -5.43
N LYS A 841 -9.99 -39.13 -6.31
CA LYS A 841 -9.25 -38.86 -7.57
C LYS A 841 -9.96 -37.96 -8.58
N HIS A 842 -11.24 -37.67 -8.37
CA HIS A 842 -11.99 -36.65 -9.11
C HIS A 842 -11.62 -35.20 -8.71
N LEU A 843 -10.96 -35.02 -7.56
CA LEU A 843 -10.48 -33.74 -7.06
C LEU A 843 -9.03 -33.49 -7.47
N HIS A 844 -8.74 -32.29 -7.97
CA HIS A 844 -7.38 -31.87 -8.34
C HIS A 844 -7.20 -30.36 -8.17
N ASN A 845 -5.95 -29.93 -7.94
CA ASN A 845 -5.56 -28.55 -7.64
C ASN A 845 -6.27 -27.95 -6.40
N VAL A 846 -6.57 -28.83 -5.43
CA VAL A 846 -7.10 -28.55 -4.09
C VAL A 846 -6.33 -29.41 -3.07
N ILE A 847 -6.39 -29.04 -1.79
CA ILE A 847 -6.11 -29.96 -0.68
C ILE A 847 -7.44 -30.38 -0.06
N VAL A 848 -7.61 -31.68 0.14
CA VAL A 848 -8.78 -32.28 0.78
C VAL A 848 -8.42 -32.62 2.22
N PHE A 849 -9.11 -32.00 3.17
CA PHE A 849 -8.98 -32.29 4.60
C PHE A 849 -10.00 -33.34 5.03
N SER A 850 -9.58 -34.20 5.95
CA SER A 850 -10.44 -35.19 6.58
C SER A 850 -11.65 -34.56 7.29
N SER A 851 -12.79 -35.25 7.23
CA SER A 851 -14.02 -34.95 7.98
C SER A 851 -14.04 -35.58 9.39
N LYS A 852 -12.89 -36.05 9.89
CA LYS A 852 -12.75 -36.80 11.15
C LYS A 852 -11.64 -36.23 12.03
N GLY A 853 -11.89 -36.23 13.33
CA GLY A 853 -10.93 -35.91 14.38
C GLY A 853 -11.58 -35.18 15.54
N GLN A 854 -10.78 -34.75 16.53
CA GLN A 854 -11.29 -33.92 17.63
C GLN A 854 -11.53 -32.46 17.22
N ARG A 855 -10.64 -31.91 16.39
CA ARG A 855 -10.70 -30.55 15.82
C ARG A 855 -10.38 -30.62 14.34
N ASP A 856 -10.98 -29.72 13.56
CA ASP A 856 -10.73 -29.65 12.12
C ASP A 856 -9.34 -29.03 11.84
N VAL A 857 -8.62 -29.58 10.86
CA VAL A 857 -7.29 -29.09 10.48
C VAL A 857 -7.31 -27.61 10.03
N PRO A 858 -8.27 -27.12 9.22
CA PRO A 858 -8.38 -25.69 8.88
C PRO A 858 -8.30 -24.75 10.09
N SER A 859 -9.09 -24.97 11.14
CA SER A 859 -9.10 -24.11 12.33
C SER A 859 -7.81 -24.19 13.16
N MET A 860 -7.00 -25.24 13.00
CA MET A 860 -5.66 -25.31 13.60
C MET A 860 -4.66 -24.38 12.91
N LEU A 861 -4.83 -24.11 11.62
CA LEU A 861 -3.88 -23.35 10.80
C LEU A 861 -4.20 -21.85 10.83
N SER A 862 -3.84 -21.20 11.94
CA SER A 862 -4.16 -19.79 12.25
C SER A 862 -5.67 -19.49 12.24
N GLY A 863 -6.55 -20.47 12.57
CA GLY A 863 -8.01 -20.28 12.54
C GLY A 863 -8.56 -20.14 11.12
N GLY A 864 -8.25 -21.10 10.25
CA GLY A 864 -8.77 -21.16 8.88
C GLY A 864 -10.15 -21.80 8.77
N ASP A 865 -10.77 -21.60 7.60
CA ASP A 865 -12.05 -22.18 7.20
C ASP A 865 -11.96 -22.78 5.77
N LEU A 866 -13.11 -23.10 5.16
CA LEU A 866 -13.21 -23.57 3.78
C LEU A 866 -14.13 -22.66 2.93
N ASP A 867 -14.25 -21.37 3.29
CA ASP A 867 -15.03 -20.32 2.58
C ASP A 867 -14.27 -19.70 1.39
N GLY A 868 -12.95 -19.93 1.34
CA GLY A 868 -12.06 -19.50 0.28
C GLY A 868 -10.58 -19.55 0.60
N ASP A 869 -10.22 -20.04 1.79
CA ASP A 869 -8.84 -20.13 2.23
C ASP A 869 -7.97 -20.99 1.32
N THR A 870 -6.71 -20.57 1.22
CA THR A 870 -5.67 -21.27 0.48
C THR A 870 -4.53 -21.70 1.40
N TYR A 871 -4.14 -22.96 1.25
CA TYR A 871 -3.20 -23.65 2.10
C TYR A 871 -1.94 -23.99 1.30
N SER A 872 -0.79 -23.80 1.94
CA SER A 872 0.51 -24.23 1.40
C SER A 872 0.77 -25.65 1.89
N ILE A 873 0.88 -26.60 0.97
CA ILE A 873 1.34 -27.98 1.22
C ILE A 873 2.75 -28.13 0.65
N ILE A 874 3.67 -28.62 1.47
CA ILE A 874 5.10 -28.77 1.16
C ILE A 874 5.53 -30.20 1.49
N TRP A 875 6.18 -30.85 0.54
CA TRP A 875 6.77 -32.19 0.68
C TRP A 875 8.30 -32.17 0.50
N ASP A 876 8.93 -31.05 0.91
CA ASP A 876 10.39 -30.96 1.09
C ASP A 876 10.75 -31.30 2.54
N GLU A 877 11.32 -32.50 2.73
CA GLU A 877 11.75 -33.02 4.05
C GLU A 877 12.70 -32.07 4.79
N ARG A 878 13.46 -31.23 4.08
CA ARG A 878 14.34 -30.20 4.66
C ARG A 878 13.60 -29.19 5.53
N LEU A 879 12.31 -29.00 5.29
CA LEU A 879 11.45 -28.03 5.99
C LEU A 879 10.59 -28.66 7.08
N TYR A 880 10.76 -29.94 7.40
CA TYR A 880 9.93 -30.60 8.41
C TYR A 880 10.43 -30.27 9.83
N PRO A 881 9.58 -29.73 10.70
CA PRO A 881 9.90 -29.54 12.11
C PRO A 881 10.40 -30.81 12.80
N SER A 882 11.33 -30.62 13.75
CA SER A 882 11.86 -31.69 14.60
C SER A 882 10.73 -32.47 15.30
N LYS A 883 10.87 -33.79 15.46
CA LYS A 883 9.79 -34.67 15.93
C LYS A 883 9.22 -34.30 17.32
N GLU A 884 10.04 -33.67 18.16
CA GLU A 884 9.66 -33.18 19.50
C GLU A 884 8.93 -31.83 19.49
N LYS A 885 9.03 -31.07 18.38
CA LYS A 885 8.43 -29.74 18.25
C LYS A 885 7.34 -29.66 17.16
N ARG A 886 7.21 -30.66 16.28
CA ARG A 886 6.16 -30.69 15.25
C ARG A 886 4.78 -30.85 15.87
N ASN A 887 3.76 -30.32 15.20
CA ASN A 887 2.35 -30.39 15.63
C ASN A 887 2.14 -29.89 17.06
N ARG A 888 2.73 -28.74 17.41
CA ARG A 888 2.37 -28.01 18.64
C ARG A 888 0.87 -27.78 18.71
N GLU A 889 0.37 -27.65 19.94
CA GLU A 889 -1.02 -27.31 20.18
C GLU A 889 -1.45 -26.08 19.36
N PRO A 890 -2.59 -26.15 18.67
CA PRO A 890 -3.12 -25.04 17.90
C PRO A 890 -3.61 -23.93 18.84
N MET A 891 -3.56 -22.68 18.38
CA MET A 891 -4.01 -21.55 19.20
C MET A 891 -5.52 -21.67 19.51
N ASP A 892 -5.94 -21.18 20.67
CA ASP A 892 -7.35 -20.99 20.96
C ASP A 892 -7.84 -19.73 20.24
N VAL A 893 -8.55 -19.95 19.14
CA VAL A 893 -9.10 -18.89 18.27
C VAL A 893 -10.57 -18.60 18.59
N THR A 894 -11.05 -18.97 19.78
CA THR A 894 -12.43 -18.68 20.22
C THR A 894 -12.75 -17.19 20.10
N PRO A 895 -13.68 -16.78 19.23
CA PRO A 895 -13.95 -15.36 18.99
C PRO A 895 -14.55 -14.68 20.23
N LEU A 896 -14.06 -13.48 20.55
CA LEU A 896 -14.61 -12.63 21.61
C LEU A 896 -16.12 -12.37 21.37
N GLU A 897 -16.92 -12.44 22.44
CA GLU A 897 -18.38 -12.26 22.34
C GLU A 897 -18.73 -10.86 21.78
N PRO A 898 -19.40 -10.76 20.62
CA PRO A 898 -19.61 -9.49 19.95
C PRO A 898 -20.73 -8.67 20.61
N LYS A 899 -20.52 -7.35 20.70
CA LYS A 899 -21.58 -6.40 21.10
C LYS A 899 -22.77 -6.52 20.14
N LYS A 900 -23.99 -6.54 20.68
CA LYS A 900 -25.25 -6.58 19.93
C LYS A 900 -26.05 -5.31 20.18
N VAL A 901 -26.81 -4.88 19.18
CA VAL A 901 -27.82 -3.81 19.26
C VAL A 901 -29.16 -4.34 18.76
N ASP A 902 -30.27 -3.81 19.28
CA ASP A 902 -31.61 -4.33 18.96
C ASP A 902 -31.92 -4.23 17.46
N ASN A 903 -31.62 -3.08 16.84
CA ASN A 903 -31.79 -2.85 15.40
C ASN A 903 -30.63 -2.01 14.86
N VAL A 904 -29.71 -2.61 14.09
CA VAL A 904 -28.56 -1.91 13.50
C VAL A 904 -29.01 -0.78 12.57
N GLN A 905 -28.55 0.44 12.85
CA GLN A 905 -28.77 1.63 12.02
C GLN A 905 -27.55 1.95 11.15
N ILE A 906 -27.75 2.78 10.12
CA ILE A 906 -26.66 3.27 9.27
C ILE A 906 -25.67 4.16 10.06
N SER A 907 -26.15 4.87 11.09
CA SER A 907 -25.29 5.59 12.06
C SER A 907 -24.25 4.69 12.71
N ASP A 908 -24.68 3.51 13.15
CA ASP A 908 -23.83 2.56 13.89
C ASP A 908 -22.74 2.03 12.96
N ILE A 909 -23.07 1.83 11.68
CA ILE A 909 -22.14 1.42 10.63
C ILE A 909 -21.12 2.52 10.31
N HIS A 910 -21.51 3.81 10.38
CA HIS A 910 -20.59 4.94 10.26
C HIS A 910 -19.63 5.01 11.45
N ASP A 911 -20.14 4.90 12.68
CA ASP A 911 -19.34 5.04 13.88
C ASP A 911 -18.40 3.83 14.08
N PHE A 912 -18.85 2.61 13.75
CA PHE A 912 -17.96 1.43 13.68
C PHE A 912 -16.88 1.56 12.58
N PHE A 913 -17.17 2.20 11.44
CA PHE A 913 -16.14 2.44 10.41
C PHE A 913 -15.06 3.41 10.90
N VAL A 914 -15.43 4.42 11.70
CA VAL A 914 -14.48 5.34 12.34
C VAL A 914 -13.69 4.63 13.45
N GLU A 915 -14.36 3.89 14.35
CA GLU A 915 -13.74 3.06 15.40
C GLU A 915 -12.72 2.07 14.80
N TYR A 916 -13.03 1.48 13.64
CA TYR A 916 -12.13 0.60 12.92
C TYR A 916 -10.86 1.32 12.42
N ILE A 917 -11.00 2.49 11.78
CA ILE A 917 -9.85 3.25 11.25
C ILE A 917 -8.95 3.76 12.39
N GLU A 918 -9.50 4.08 13.56
CA GLU A 918 -8.70 4.43 14.74
C GLU A 918 -7.92 3.22 15.30
N ASN A 919 -8.51 2.02 15.28
CA ASN A 919 -7.99 0.84 16.00
C ASN A 919 -7.40 -0.28 15.13
N ASP A 920 -7.17 -0.01 13.84
CA ASP A 920 -6.55 -0.87 12.82
C ASP A 920 -5.04 -1.15 13.09
N ASN A 921 -4.78 -1.85 14.19
CA ASN A 921 -3.45 -2.13 14.73
C ASN A 921 -2.82 -3.42 14.20
N LEU A 922 -3.50 -4.17 13.32
CA LEU A 922 -3.07 -5.47 12.77
C LEU A 922 -1.62 -5.44 12.24
N GLY A 923 -1.31 -4.40 11.45
CA GLY A 923 0.04 -4.19 10.92
C GLY A 923 1.09 -3.90 12.00
N LEU A 924 0.73 -3.20 13.09
CA LEU A 924 1.65 -2.94 14.20
C LEU A 924 1.93 -4.22 14.99
N ILE A 925 0.90 -5.02 15.28
CA ILE A 925 1.00 -6.30 16.00
C ILE A 925 1.91 -7.27 15.22
N ALA A 926 1.69 -7.44 13.90
CA ALA A 926 2.53 -8.30 13.06
C ALA A 926 4.00 -7.84 12.98
N ASN A 927 4.27 -6.52 12.97
CA ASN A 927 5.63 -5.98 13.05
C ASN A 927 6.26 -6.22 14.44
N ALA A 928 5.49 -6.06 15.53
CA ALA A 928 5.96 -6.31 16.89
C ALA A 928 6.31 -7.78 17.12
N HIS A 929 5.47 -8.70 16.63
CA HIS A 929 5.70 -10.15 16.70
C HIS A 929 7.03 -10.57 16.07
N LEU A 930 7.30 -10.10 14.83
CA LEU A 930 8.56 -10.38 14.14
C LEU A 930 9.78 -9.79 14.86
N VAL A 931 9.65 -8.62 15.50
CA VAL A 931 10.74 -8.02 16.30
C VAL A 931 10.99 -8.82 17.58
N ARG A 932 9.93 -9.24 18.28
CA ARG A 932 10.05 -10.02 19.53
C ARG A 932 10.64 -11.40 19.27
N ALA A 933 10.19 -12.09 18.22
CA ALA A 933 10.70 -13.42 17.86
C ALA A 933 12.14 -13.40 17.33
N ASP A 934 12.61 -12.27 16.77
CA ASP A 934 14.02 -12.08 16.41
C ASP A 934 14.91 -11.83 17.65
N GLN A 935 14.36 -11.17 18.68
CA GLN A 935 15.08 -10.80 19.92
C GLN A 935 15.09 -11.87 21.02
N SER A 936 14.06 -12.71 21.11
CA SER A 936 13.94 -13.75 22.14
C SER A 936 14.52 -15.07 21.65
N ASP A 937 15.32 -15.76 22.47
CA ASP A 937 15.91 -17.05 22.09
C ASP A 937 14.84 -18.12 21.86
N ASP A 938 13.70 -18.06 22.57
CA ASP A 938 12.52 -18.91 22.40
C ASP A 938 11.74 -18.66 21.08
N GLY A 939 12.12 -17.64 20.31
CA GLY A 939 11.54 -17.34 19.00
C GLY A 939 10.06 -16.97 19.10
N VAL A 940 9.20 -17.66 18.34
CA VAL A 940 7.74 -17.48 18.43
C VAL A 940 7.11 -18.09 19.69
N SER A 941 7.84 -18.93 20.44
CA SER A 941 7.34 -19.55 21.68
C SER A 941 7.43 -18.62 22.89
N ASP A 942 8.07 -17.45 22.72
CA ASP A 942 8.15 -16.40 23.73
C ASP A 942 6.74 -15.95 24.19
N PRO A 943 6.48 -15.81 25.51
CA PRO A 943 5.14 -15.47 26.00
C PRO A 943 4.55 -14.16 25.43
N ILE A 944 5.40 -13.19 25.05
CA ILE A 944 4.94 -11.96 24.40
C ILE A 944 4.62 -12.22 22.91
N CYS A 945 5.38 -13.09 22.22
CA CYS A 945 4.99 -13.56 20.89
C CYS A 945 3.64 -14.28 20.90
N MET A 946 3.43 -15.20 21.83
CA MET A 946 2.15 -15.92 21.99
C MET A 946 0.98 -14.95 22.21
N LYS A 947 1.13 -13.97 23.10
CA LYS A 947 0.09 -12.93 23.32
C LYS A 947 -0.09 -11.99 22.11
N LEU A 948 0.96 -11.70 21.35
CA LEU A 948 0.88 -10.96 20.09
C LEU A 948 0.19 -11.78 18.98
N ALA A 949 0.30 -13.10 18.97
CA ALA A 949 -0.43 -13.98 18.06
C ALA A 949 -1.95 -13.95 18.38
N GLN A 950 -2.33 -13.99 19.66
CA GLN A 950 -3.72 -13.83 20.08
C GLN A 950 -4.30 -12.46 19.68
N LEU A 951 -3.59 -11.37 20.01
CA LEU A 951 -3.94 -10.01 19.59
C LEU A 951 -4.09 -9.88 18.07
N HIS A 952 -3.26 -10.59 17.30
CA HIS A 952 -3.35 -10.61 15.84
C HIS A 952 -4.60 -11.35 15.35
N SER A 953 -4.96 -12.49 15.96
CA SER A 953 -6.21 -13.21 15.65
C SER A 953 -7.43 -12.33 15.92
N HIS A 954 -7.50 -11.70 17.10
CA HIS A 954 -8.57 -10.78 17.45
C HIS A 954 -8.63 -9.58 16.48
N ALA A 955 -7.48 -9.03 16.05
CA ALA A 955 -7.43 -7.94 15.06
C ALA A 955 -7.79 -8.36 13.61
N VAL A 956 -7.65 -9.65 13.26
CA VAL A 956 -8.15 -10.20 11.97
C VAL A 956 -9.68 -10.28 11.96
N ASP A 957 -10.28 -10.62 13.11
CA ASP A 957 -11.72 -10.80 13.25
C ASP A 957 -12.49 -9.57 13.76
N PHE A 958 -11.82 -8.51 14.23
CA PHE A 958 -12.43 -7.20 14.54
C PHE A 958 -13.38 -6.67 13.43
N PRO A 959 -13.05 -6.75 12.11
CA PRO A 959 -13.99 -6.48 11.00
C PRO A 959 -15.28 -7.31 10.97
N LYS A 960 -15.37 -8.40 11.74
CA LYS A 960 -16.52 -9.30 11.87
C LYS A 960 -17.16 -9.22 13.26
N THR A 961 -16.40 -8.98 14.33
CA THR A 961 -16.90 -9.03 15.72
C THR A 961 -17.32 -7.66 16.26
N GLY A 962 -16.70 -6.57 15.80
CA GLY A 962 -16.82 -5.26 16.44
C GLY A 962 -16.18 -5.20 17.84
N VAL A 963 -15.31 -6.16 18.16
CA VAL A 963 -14.54 -6.17 19.42
C VAL A 963 -13.08 -5.83 19.11
N MET A 964 -12.63 -4.71 19.67
CA MET A 964 -11.26 -4.22 19.57
C MET A 964 -10.43 -4.63 20.80
N GLU A 965 -9.16 -4.93 20.59
CA GLU A 965 -8.14 -4.98 21.64
C GLU A 965 -7.00 -4.01 21.30
N THR A 966 -6.47 -3.32 22.31
CA THR A 966 -5.39 -2.35 22.14
C THR A 966 -4.03 -3.02 22.33
N LEU A 967 -3.08 -2.76 21.42
CA LEU A 967 -1.70 -3.24 21.54
C LEU A 967 -1.00 -2.50 22.70
N PRO A 968 -0.64 -3.15 23.82
CA PRO A 968 -0.05 -2.48 24.98
C PRO A 968 1.31 -1.87 24.65
N ASP A 969 1.65 -0.71 25.23
CA ASP A 969 2.90 0.00 24.91
C ASP A 969 4.18 -0.81 25.22
N GLU A 970 4.13 -1.67 26.24
CA GLU A 970 5.23 -2.59 26.61
C GLU A 970 5.57 -3.62 25.52
N MET A 971 4.62 -3.94 24.62
CA MET A 971 4.78 -4.93 23.55
C MET A 971 5.20 -4.29 22.23
N ARG A 972 5.47 -2.98 22.21
CA ARG A 972 5.77 -2.23 20.97
C ARG A 972 7.26 -2.22 20.66
N ALA A 973 7.59 -2.46 19.40
CA ALA A 973 8.97 -2.49 18.91
C ALA A 973 9.66 -1.12 18.95
N GLY A 974 10.48 -0.86 19.98
CA GLY A 974 11.31 0.34 20.08
C GLY A 974 12.54 0.35 19.16
N ARG A 975 12.99 -0.82 18.70
CA ARG A 975 14.08 -1.02 17.72
C ARG A 975 13.71 -2.15 16.76
N TYR A 976 14.18 -2.09 15.52
CA TYR A 976 13.84 -3.08 14.48
C TYR A 976 15.08 -3.77 13.89
N PRO A 977 15.00 -5.06 13.49
CA PRO A 977 16.10 -5.73 12.83
C PRO A 977 16.34 -5.18 11.41
N ASP A 978 17.58 -5.30 10.94
CA ASP A 978 18.08 -4.77 9.67
C ASP A 978 17.24 -5.21 8.46
N PHE A 979 16.75 -6.45 8.45
CA PHE A 979 15.88 -6.96 7.38
C PHE A 979 14.56 -6.21 7.23
N MET A 980 14.09 -5.46 8.24
CA MET A 980 12.86 -4.68 8.16
C MET A 980 13.04 -3.29 7.52
N GLU A 981 14.27 -2.85 7.25
CA GLU A 981 14.62 -1.59 6.56
C GLU A 981 13.88 -0.31 7.06
N LYS A 982 13.53 -0.24 8.36
CA LYS A 982 12.81 0.90 8.95
C LYS A 982 13.69 2.15 9.08
N LYS A 983 13.86 2.89 7.97
CA LYS A 983 14.77 4.06 7.83
C LYS A 983 14.51 5.22 8.81
N ASP A 984 13.35 5.26 9.42
CA ASP A 984 12.86 6.27 10.36
C ASP A 984 12.95 5.81 11.84
N LYS A 985 13.48 4.61 12.10
CA LYS A 985 13.55 3.97 13.41
C LYS A 985 14.98 3.49 13.73
N PRO A 986 15.36 3.37 15.01
CA PRO A 986 16.63 2.75 15.38
C PRO A 986 16.64 1.26 14.99
N SER A 987 17.74 0.79 14.42
CA SER A 987 17.90 -0.60 13.99
C SER A 987 18.90 -1.41 14.83
N TYR A 988 19.00 -2.71 14.56
CA TYR A 988 20.07 -3.62 14.96
C TYR A 988 20.28 -4.69 13.88
N GLU A 989 21.41 -5.39 13.87
CA GLU A 989 21.67 -6.48 12.91
C GLU A 989 21.15 -7.81 13.49
N SER A 990 20.13 -8.39 12.86
CA SER A 990 19.59 -9.70 13.26
C SER A 990 20.63 -10.79 13.02
N GLN A 991 20.88 -11.64 14.02
CA GLN A 991 21.80 -12.78 13.88
C GLN A 991 21.09 -14.07 13.39
N LYS A 992 19.75 -14.10 13.48
CA LYS A 992 18.93 -15.24 13.05
C LYS A 992 18.77 -15.31 11.53
N ILE A 993 18.20 -16.41 11.05
CA ILE A 993 18.02 -16.71 9.62
C ILE A 993 17.45 -15.55 8.78
N LEU A 994 16.49 -14.76 9.27
CA LEU A 994 15.94 -13.63 8.49
C LEU A 994 16.97 -12.51 8.24
N GLY A 995 17.90 -12.28 9.17
CA GLY A 995 19.04 -11.40 8.98
C GLY A 995 20.02 -11.98 7.96
N GLN A 996 20.34 -13.27 8.09
CA GLN A 996 21.25 -13.97 7.18
C GLN A 996 20.73 -13.94 5.73
N LEU A 997 19.47 -14.34 5.49
CA LEU A 997 18.78 -14.29 4.19
C LEU A 997 18.67 -12.88 3.60
N TYR A 998 18.59 -11.85 4.44
CA TYR A 998 18.58 -10.46 3.99
C TYR A 998 19.98 -9.96 3.59
N ARG A 999 21.04 -10.44 4.26
CA ARG A 999 22.43 -10.02 4.00
C ARG A 999 23.14 -10.84 2.93
N SER A 1000 22.71 -12.08 2.66
CA SER A 1000 23.24 -12.92 1.57
C SER A 1000 23.01 -12.30 0.18
N ILE A 1001 21.81 -11.78 -0.10
CA ILE A 1001 21.46 -11.08 -1.34
C ILE A 1001 22.13 -9.70 -1.35
N LYS A 1002 23.25 -9.52 -2.06
CA LYS A 1002 24.11 -8.33 -1.91
C LYS A 1002 23.57 -7.15 -2.69
N SER A 1003 23.60 -5.97 -2.06
CA SER A 1003 23.19 -4.69 -2.67
C SER A 1003 24.00 -4.31 -3.93
N GLY A 1004 25.14 -4.96 -4.17
CA GLY A 1004 25.96 -4.82 -5.38
C GLY A 1004 25.33 -5.46 -6.63
N GLU A 1005 24.56 -6.54 -6.52
CA GLU A 1005 23.91 -7.22 -7.65
C GLU A 1005 22.93 -6.27 -8.36
N PHE A 1006 22.09 -5.57 -7.58
CA PHE A 1006 21.18 -4.53 -8.04
C PHE A 1006 21.91 -3.33 -8.68
N GLN A 1007 23.15 -3.05 -8.27
CA GLN A 1007 23.97 -1.96 -8.83
C GLN A 1007 24.63 -2.38 -10.14
N HIS A 1008 25.14 -3.61 -10.23
CA HIS A 1008 25.71 -4.18 -11.45
C HIS A 1008 24.67 -4.24 -12.58
N TYR A 1009 23.47 -4.75 -12.29
CA TYR A 1009 22.36 -4.76 -13.26
C TYR A 1009 21.93 -3.34 -13.67
N ARG A 1010 21.85 -2.39 -12.72
CA ARG A 1010 21.59 -0.96 -13.04
C ARG A 1010 22.70 -0.30 -13.85
N ALA A 1011 23.92 -0.81 -13.83
CA ALA A 1011 24.99 -0.37 -14.72
C ALA A 1011 24.82 -0.99 -16.12
N GLN A 1012 24.59 -2.29 -16.23
CA GLN A 1012 24.35 -2.97 -17.52
C GLN A 1012 23.20 -2.34 -18.32
N LEU A 1013 22.06 -2.07 -17.65
CA LEU A 1013 20.88 -1.39 -18.22
C LEU A 1013 21.16 0.06 -18.68
N ARG A 1014 22.33 0.63 -18.36
CA ARG A 1014 22.75 1.98 -18.77
C ARG A 1014 23.90 1.98 -19.77
N THR A 1015 24.71 0.92 -19.83
CA THR A 1015 25.94 0.88 -20.65
C THR A 1015 25.73 0.30 -22.05
N LYS A 1016 24.63 -0.40 -22.32
CA LYS A 1016 24.27 -0.90 -23.66
C LYS A 1016 23.13 -0.11 -24.29
N ARG A 1017 23.42 1.07 -24.86
CA ARG A 1017 22.72 1.49 -26.08
C ARG A 1017 23.24 0.58 -27.21
N PRO A 1018 22.42 -0.24 -27.87
CA PRO A 1018 22.85 -0.88 -29.12
C PRO A 1018 23.13 0.22 -30.15
N SER A 1019 24.16 0.04 -30.98
CA SER A 1019 24.36 0.88 -32.17
C SER A 1019 23.20 0.64 -33.13
N MET A 1020 22.31 1.61 -33.26
CA MET A 1020 21.04 1.49 -34.00
C MET A 1020 21.24 1.63 -35.53
N THR A 1021 22.21 0.87 -36.06
CA THR A 1021 22.71 0.93 -37.43
C THR A 1021 22.40 -0.33 -38.25
N SER A 1022 21.73 -1.32 -37.67
CA SER A 1022 21.15 -2.45 -38.39
C SER A 1022 19.70 -2.66 -37.99
N VAL A 1023 18.77 -2.41 -38.90
CA VAL A 1023 17.38 -2.87 -38.76
C VAL A 1023 17.38 -4.39 -38.81
N TYR A 1024 17.07 -5.04 -37.69
CA TYR A 1024 16.93 -6.50 -37.62
C TYR A 1024 15.66 -6.93 -38.35
N VAL A 1025 15.75 -7.08 -39.67
CA VAL A 1025 14.72 -7.72 -40.49
C VAL A 1025 14.70 -9.21 -40.14
N ILE A 1026 13.74 -9.62 -39.30
CA ILE A 1026 13.54 -11.02 -38.92
C ILE A 1026 13.26 -11.85 -40.20
N PRO A 1027 14.14 -12.76 -40.63
CA PRO A 1027 14.01 -13.41 -41.94
C PRO A 1027 12.75 -14.27 -42.08
N ALA A 1028 12.27 -14.83 -40.97
CA ALA A 1028 11.15 -15.77 -40.91
C ALA A 1028 9.79 -15.18 -41.34
N TRP A 1029 9.65 -13.86 -41.50
CA TRP A 1029 8.41 -13.23 -41.98
C TRP A 1029 8.32 -13.10 -43.51
N LYS A 1030 9.36 -13.46 -44.28
CA LYS A 1030 9.33 -13.39 -45.75
C LYS A 1030 8.79 -14.65 -46.45
N SER A 1031 8.70 -15.79 -45.76
CA SER A 1031 8.30 -17.07 -46.35
C SER A 1031 6.78 -17.36 -46.33
N THR A 1032 5.96 -16.45 -45.81
CA THR A 1032 4.52 -16.67 -45.58
C THR A 1032 3.59 -15.63 -46.24
N LEU A 1033 4.12 -14.78 -47.12
CA LEU A 1033 3.35 -13.71 -47.79
C LEU A 1033 3.34 -13.77 -49.33
N HIS A 1034 3.87 -14.84 -49.94
CA HIS A 1034 3.82 -15.04 -51.39
C HIS A 1034 3.48 -16.48 -51.77
N GLU A 1035 2.19 -16.83 -51.67
CA GLU A 1035 1.59 -17.84 -52.54
C GLU A 1035 0.08 -17.56 -52.73
N PRO A 1036 -0.31 -16.83 -53.79
CA PRO A 1036 -1.71 -16.55 -54.10
C PRO A 1036 -2.26 -17.51 -55.17
N GLY A 1037 -2.95 -18.57 -54.75
CA GLY A 1037 -3.90 -19.29 -55.62
C GLY A 1037 -3.74 -20.82 -55.71
N ALA A 1038 -4.50 -21.53 -54.87
CA ALA A 1038 -5.06 -22.86 -55.12
C ALA A 1038 -6.31 -23.03 -54.23
#